data_AF-A0A5J4XET0-F1
#
_entry.id   AF-A0A5J4XET0-F1
#
_cell.length_a   1.000
_cell.length_b   1.000
_cell.length_c   1.000
_cell.angle_alpha   90.00
_cell.angle_beta   90.00
_cell.angle_gamma   90.00
#
_symmetry.space_group_name_H-M   'P 1'
#
loop_
_entity.id
_entity.type
_entity.pdbx_description
1 polymer ?
#
loop_
_entity_poly.entity_id
_entity_poly.type
_entity_poly.pdbx_seq_one_letter_code
_entity_poly.pdbx_strand_id
1 'polypeptide(L)'
;MGFNKGSTKSAPTGKADAVQAEFAKAGISAEVTQKVLKQYKPYLMWDVETKLRPALQLWLQELGTEQLSQQLQKVRRLLVRKPEQCSEVYLWLMSKGVNAARVREKAPIVLARELSAVQSTFEALQQASAFSDAQMCTLLHKHYGALVYGPKHVLGTFQAVSSLLGMPMKSDSFREVILAAGDRLFRMSPDTLHERVAFFCQMYATGTHVVRTALTMGVFGTPEAVMQSRAAKLQEQLGWDNEQLKQKLSTFPIALESQPSTIACNVQALQGAGFSQSQVWAMCSHRPALLGCKWTSDTNVEKLQFLTLLLGLTLDDIAARPNLLSYSVSGWLGPRVWFMYQTGAIEAPNTVMTSGLFSYTWCSRVLFSKRFSSPSAFPSMVFDSAFIDHWKRRWEFLRQHMNLSVQTIAAHQDLLLTSLPDRLAPRWQLLSSVASEQAAFKAEDHLTALATLSDQDFAVLIEAGRPALTFRHEGGLQTAGNEQPDVYWMILTHVAIPPQSGSNWTGTECIALAFLNLYTCTRGGVGCLETGRTVLTGPRQWDGLSHASTQQKHMISRHGLLCFEQHQAAPGKPSTAHNLPVLPLCTRLPLSSHRLCCGNSHLSHQHGFSTVRRKLLISATKSALAGKADAVQAEFAKAGISAEVTQKVLKQYKPYLDWDVETKLRPALQSWLQELGTEQLSQQLQKVRRLLVCKPEECSEVYSWLMSKGVNAARVQQKASVVLTREIRAVQSTFQALQQAAFSDAQMSALLYKHPLALAYGPKRVGGTLQAVSTMLNTPMACDNFRQVLLTAPDRLFSMSPDTLHERVAFFCQMYATGTHVVRTALTTGVFVTPEPVMQSRAAKLQEQLGWDNEQLKQKLSAEPRLLVLEPSTIARNVQGMQGAGFSQSQVWAMCSQNPAMLGLKLDSDTNVEKLQFLTVMLGLTLADIAARPSLLNYSVSSLLGPRAWFMYQTGAIEAPNTVMTSGLFSYIKQSQVRFSKRFSAPSAFPRMVFDAAFIHNWKRRWEFLRHRMNLSVETIAAHQDLLLTSLPDRLAPRWQLLSSIANEQAAFKAEDHLTALATLCDQDFADFITRYD
;
A
#
# COMPACT_ATOMS: atom_id res chain seq x y z
N MET A 1 -11.05 -59.42 28.30
CA MET A 1 -11.11 -58.77 29.63
C MET A 1 -10.52 -57.37 29.51
N GLY A 2 -11.30 -56.35 29.90
CA GLY A 2 -11.02 -54.95 29.61
C GLY A 2 -9.92 -54.32 30.47
N PHE A 3 -9.00 -53.61 29.83
CA PHE A 3 -8.04 -52.73 30.50
C PHE A 3 -8.61 -51.32 30.65
N ASN A 4 -8.83 -50.94 31.91
CA ASN A 4 -9.34 -49.64 32.32
C ASN A 4 -8.22 -48.59 32.22
N LYS A 5 -8.43 -47.51 31.46
CA LYS A 5 -7.46 -46.43 31.24
C LYS A 5 -7.31 -45.56 32.49
N GLY A 6 -6.08 -45.47 33.01
CA GLY A 6 -5.70 -44.54 34.07
C GLY A 6 -5.75 -43.08 33.62
N SER A 7 -6.50 -42.27 34.35
CA SER A 7 -6.65 -40.82 34.23
C SER A 7 -5.34 -40.08 34.54
N THR A 8 -4.82 -39.32 33.57
CA THR A 8 -3.68 -38.40 33.74
C THR A 8 -4.12 -37.11 34.44
N LYS A 9 -3.57 -36.85 35.63
CA LYS A 9 -3.79 -35.62 36.40
C LYS A 9 -3.23 -34.38 35.70
N SER A 10 -4.13 -33.45 35.38
CA SER A 10 -3.85 -32.08 34.96
C SER A 10 -3.12 -31.27 36.06
N ALA A 11 -2.31 -30.28 35.65
CA ALA A 11 -1.90 -29.18 36.53
C ALA A 11 -3.15 -28.55 37.17
N PRO A 12 -3.09 -27.94 38.36
CA PRO A 12 -4.29 -27.39 39.02
C PRO A 12 -4.92 -26.34 38.10
N THR A 13 -5.96 -26.77 37.38
CA THR A 13 -6.74 -25.99 36.42
C THR A 13 -7.29 -24.73 37.07
N GLY A 14 -7.55 -24.80 38.38
CA GLY A 14 -8.11 -23.72 39.18
C GLY A 14 -7.39 -22.37 39.08
N LYS A 15 -6.05 -22.29 38.96
CA LYS A 15 -5.38 -20.96 38.90
C LYS A 15 -5.54 -20.27 37.55
N ALA A 16 -5.41 -21.01 36.46
CA ALA A 16 -5.59 -20.44 35.12
C ALA A 16 -7.06 -20.07 34.89
N ASP A 17 -7.98 -20.89 35.38
CA ASP A 17 -9.42 -20.66 35.29
C ASP A 17 -9.83 -19.46 36.17
N ALA A 18 -9.26 -19.32 37.37
CA ALA A 18 -9.51 -18.17 38.24
C ALA A 18 -9.01 -16.85 37.62
N VAL A 19 -7.81 -16.84 37.02
CA VAL A 19 -7.30 -15.68 36.28
C VAL A 19 -8.21 -15.34 35.10
N GLN A 20 -8.60 -16.33 34.28
CA GLN A 20 -9.49 -16.10 33.14
C GLN A 20 -10.87 -15.60 33.57
N ALA A 21 -11.43 -16.15 34.65
CA ALA A 21 -12.69 -15.70 35.23
C ALA A 21 -12.60 -14.24 35.67
N GLU A 22 -11.49 -13.81 36.25
CA GLU A 22 -11.32 -12.41 36.69
C GLU A 22 -11.22 -11.43 35.51
N PHE A 23 -10.53 -11.80 34.42
CA PHE A 23 -10.58 -11.01 33.18
C PHE A 23 -11.99 -10.96 32.58
N ALA A 24 -12.75 -12.07 32.64
CA ALA A 24 -14.13 -12.11 32.17
C ALA A 24 -15.05 -11.21 33.00
N LYS A 25 -14.89 -11.18 34.34
CA LYS A 25 -15.60 -10.24 35.22
C LYS A 25 -15.30 -8.78 34.88
N ALA A 26 -14.08 -8.48 34.44
CA ALA A 26 -13.70 -7.16 33.95
C ALA A 26 -14.31 -6.82 32.56
N GLY A 27 -15.08 -7.74 31.95
CA GLY A 27 -15.66 -7.59 30.62
C GLY A 27 -14.65 -7.76 29.47
N ILE A 28 -13.47 -8.31 29.74
CA ILE A 28 -12.44 -8.56 28.72
C ILE A 28 -12.71 -9.91 28.07
N SER A 29 -12.84 -9.93 26.74
CA SER A 29 -13.23 -11.14 26.01
C SER A 29 -12.22 -12.28 26.17
N ALA A 30 -12.71 -13.52 26.15
CA ALA A 30 -11.88 -14.72 26.32
C ALA A 30 -10.74 -14.80 25.29
N GLU A 31 -10.96 -14.35 24.04
CA GLU A 31 -9.92 -14.31 23.01
C GLU A 31 -8.77 -13.38 23.38
N VAL A 32 -9.10 -12.18 23.88
CA VAL A 32 -8.11 -11.19 24.32
C VAL A 32 -7.34 -11.71 25.53
N THR A 33 -8.07 -12.21 26.53
CA THR A 33 -7.51 -12.84 27.73
C THR A 33 -6.54 -13.96 27.37
N GLN A 34 -6.93 -14.86 26.48
CA GLN A 34 -6.08 -15.96 26.05
C GLN A 34 -4.83 -15.46 25.32
N LYS A 35 -4.97 -14.45 24.45
CA LYS A 35 -3.84 -13.83 23.73
C LYS A 35 -2.84 -13.18 24.70
N VAL A 36 -3.33 -12.45 25.70
CA VAL A 36 -2.53 -11.81 26.76
C VAL A 36 -1.81 -12.87 27.59
N LEU A 37 -2.52 -13.85 28.15
CA LEU A 37 -1.94 -14.88 29.02
C LEU A 37 -0.95 -15.81 28.29
N LYS A 38 -1.20 -16.08 27.01
CA LYS A 38 -0.29 -16.85 26.16
C LYS A 38 1.04 -16.14 25.93
N GLN A 39 1.05 -14.81 25.96
CA GLN A 39 2.21 -13.98 25.67
C GLN A 39 2.88 -13.41 26.93
N TYR A 40 2.15 -13.28 28.04
CA TYR A 40 2.67 -12.87 29.33
C TYR A 40 2.18 -13.82 30.43
N LYS A 41 2.84 -14.99 30.47
CA LYS A 41 2.58 -16.04 31.47
C LYS A 41 2.67 -15.59 32.94
N PRO A 42 3.44 -14.56 33.34
CA PRO A 42 3.51 -14.16 34.75
C PRO A 42 2.18 -13.83 35.42
N TYR A 43 1.15 -13.38 34.68
CA TYR A 43 -0.18 -13.19 35.25
C TYR A 43 -0.82 -14.47 35.78
N LEU A 44 -0.46 -15.64 35.24
CA LEU A 44 -0.92 -16.94 35.76
C LEU A 44 -0.31 -17.27 37.13
N MET A 45 0.75 -16.58 37.52
CA MET A 45 1.41 -16.73 38.82
C MET A 45 0.95 -15.67 39.82
N TRP A 46 0.13 -14.71 39.39
CA TRP A 46 -0.41 -13.69 40.28
C TRP A 46 -1.51 -14.28 41.15
N ASP A 47 -1.53 -13.83 42.40
CA ASP A 47 -2.67 -14.08 43.26
C ASP A 47 -3.86 -13.24 42.78
N VAL A 48 -5.01 -13.89 42.58
CA VAL A 48 -6.17 -13.27 41.93
C VAL A 48 -6.75 -12.17 42.82
N GLU A 49 -6.84 -12.44 44.12
CA GLU A 49 -7.45 -11.57 45.12
C GLU A 49 -6.57 -10.35 45.42
N THR A 50 -5.28 -10.58 45.65
CA THR A 50 -4.37 -9.54 46.18
C THR A 50 -3.61 -8.76 45.11
N LYS A 51 -3.51 -9.27 43.87
CA LYS A 51 -2.74 -8.60 42.80
C LYS A 51 -3.55 -8.36 41.54
N LEU A 52 -4.15 -9.40 40.96
CA LEU A 52 -4.77 -9.28 39.65
C LEU A 52 -6.06 -8.46 39.67
N ARG A 53 -6.99 -8.78 40.59
CA ARG A 53 -8.27 -8.07 40.71
C ARG A 53 -8.07 -6.58 41.01
N PRO A 54 -7.26 -6.17 42.01
CA PRO A 54 -7.03 -4.75 42.27
C PRO A 54 -6.44 -4.01 41.06
N ALA A 55 -5.48 -4.63 40.35
CA ALA A 55 -4.91 -4.03 39.15
C ALA A 55 -5.95 -3.88 38.02
N LEU A 56 -6.79 -4.90 37.78
CA LEU A 56 -7.86 -4.82 36.78
C LEU A 56 -8.90 -3.75 37.13
N GLN A 57 -9.33 -3.66 38.40
CA GLN A 57 -10.30 -2.67 38.85
C GLN A 57 -9.78 -1.25 38.69
N LEU A 58 -8.53 -0.98 39.09
CA LEU A 58 -7.86 0.31 38.90
C LEU A 58 -7.84 0.72 37.43
N TRP A 59 -7.43 -0.18 36.53
CA TRP A 59 -7.38 0.11 35.10
C TRP A 59 -8.75 0.22 34.44
N LEU A 60 -9.76 -0.50 34.94
CA LEU A 60 -11.15 -0.39 34.48
C LEU A 60 -11.76 0.94 34.84
N GLN A 61 -11.48 1.46 36.04
CA GLN A 61 -11.95 2.77 36.46
C GLN A 61 -11.39 3.89 35.57
N GLU A 62 -10.12 3.79 35.17
CA GLU A 62 -9.45 4.81 34.38
C GLU A 62 -9.80 4.77 32.88
N LEU A 63 -9.87 3.57 32.29
CA LEU A 63 -9.99 3.40 30.83
C LEU A 63 -11.35 2.89 30.37
N GLY A 64 -12.16 2.33 31.27
CA GLY A 64 -13.29 1.49 30.89
C GLY A 64 -12.87 0.18 30.21
N THR A 65 -13.83 -0.73 30.06
CA THR A 65 -13.58 -2.10 29.57
C THR A 65 -13.04 -2.17 28.15
N GLU A 66 -13.61 -1.43 27.20
CA GLU A 66 -13.21 -1.52 25.79
C GLU A 66 -11.78 -1.02 25.57
N GLN A 67 -11.44 0.14 26.13
CA GLN A 67 -10.11 0.73 25.96
C GLN A 67 -9.07 -0.09 26.73
N LEU A 68 -9.39 -0.61 27.92
CA LEU A 68 -8.51 -1.54 28.64
C LEU A 68 -8.24 -2.81 27.81
N SER A 69 -9.27 -3.40 27.21
CA SER A 69 -9.14 -4.57 26.34
C SER A 69 -8.22 -4.29 25.14
N GLN A 70 -8.38 -3.14 24.47
CA GLN A 70 -7.49 -2.73 23.38
C GLN A 70 -6.06 -2.49 23.86
N GLN A 71 -5.88 -1.86 25.03
CA GLN A 71 -4.55 -1.57 25.58
C GLN A 71 -3.84 -2.83 26.05
N LEU A 72 -4.51 -3.80 26.65
CA LEU A 72 -3.90 -5.08 27.05
C LEU A 72 -3.40 -5.90 25.85
N GLN A 73 -4.08 -5.81 24.70
CA GLN A 73 -3.61 -6.41 23.46
C GLN A 73 -2.30 -5.76 22.96
N LYS A 74 -2.13 -4.45 23.16
CA LYS A 74 -0.96 -3.68 22.75
C LYS A 74 0.19 -3.79 23.77
N VAL A 75 -0.10 -3.60 25.06
CA VAL A 75 0.83 -3.67 26.20
C VAL A 75 0.43 -4.81 27.11
N ARG A 76 1.08 -5.94 26.90
CA ARG A 76 0.76 -7.16 27.65
C ARG A 76 1.16 -7.05 29.12
N ARG A 77 2.04 -6.12 29.48
CA ARG A 77 2.52 -5.84 30.85
C ARG A 77 1.77 -4.71 31.55
N LEU A 78 0.65 -4.23 31.00
CA LEU A 78 -0.05 -3.05 31.51
C LEU A 78 -0.42 -3.17 32.99
N LEU A 79 -0.94 -4.34 33.41
CA LEU A 79 -1.41 -4.55 34.78
C LEU A 79 -0.28 -4.61 35.82
N VAL A 80 0.98 -4.77 35.38
CA VAL A 80 2.15 -4.76 36.27
C VAL A 80 2.33 -3.40 36.96
N ARG A 81 1.80 -2.34 36.35
CA ARG A 81 1.87 -0.97 36.86
C ARG A 81 0.49 -0.49 37.26
N LYS A 82 0.46 0.38 38.27
CA LYS A 82 -0.76 1.09 38.63
C LYS A 82 -1.02 2.20 37.59
N PRO A 83 -2.29 2.54 37.28
CA PRO A 83 -2.63 3.58 36.31
C PRO A 83 -1.95 4.92 36.62
N GLU A 84 -1.82 5.29 37.89
CA GLU A 84 -1.22 6.55 38.32
C GLU A 84 0.24 6.65 37.86
N GLN A 85 0.99 5.55 37.94
CA GLN A 85 2.39 5.51 37.48
C GLN A 85 2.51 5.67 35.95
N CYS A 86 1.56 5.10 35.20
CA CYS A 86 1.51 5.28 33.75
C CYS A 86 1.10 6.72 33.39
N SER A 87 0.17 7.31 34.15
CA SER A 87 -0.27 8.69 34.01
C SER A 87 0.84 9.68 34.37
N GLU A 88 1.67 9.39 35.37
CA GLU A 88 2.86 10.16 35.70
C GLU A 88 3.86 10.20 34.53
N VAL A 89 4.16 9.06 33.91
CA VAL A 89 5.01 9.01 32.70
C VAL A 89 4.38 9.80 31.56
N TYR A 90 3.06 9.68 31.37
CA TYR A 90 2.33 10.40 30.33
C TYR A 90 2.39 11.93 30.53
N LEU A 91 2.04 12.41 31.73
CA LEU A 91 2.05 13.82 32.11
C LEU A 91 3.48 14.38 32.06
N TRP A 92 4.46 13.61 32.50
CA TRP A 92 5.86 14.02 32.41
C TRP A 92 6.32 14.16 30.96
N LEU A 93 5.98 13.24 30.06
CA LEU A 93 6.27 13.37 28.63
C LEU A 93 5.61 14.62 28.01
N MET A 94 4.35 14.91 28.39
CA MET A 94 3.65 16.13 27.99
C MET A 94 4.37 17.39 28.50
N SER A 95 4.86 17.39 29.74
CA SER A 95 5.62 18.52 30.30
C SER A 95 6.94 18.77 29.56
N LYS A 96 7.47 17.77 28.84
CA LYS A 96 8.64 17.88 27.97
C LYS A 96 8.29 18.19 26.51
N GLY A 97 7.04 18.54 26.21
CA GLY A 97 6.57 18.83 24.83
C GLY A 97 6.47 17.59 23.93
N VAL A 98 6.63 16.38 24.46
CA VAL A 98 6.49 15.14 23.70
C VAL A 98 5.01 14.83 23.53
N ASN A 99 4.58 14.47 22.33
CA ASN A 99 3.20 14.06 22.06
C ASN A 99 2.95 12.68 22.69
N ALA A 100 2.56 12.67 23.97
CA ALA A 100 2.40 11.46 24.75
C ALA A 100 1.26 10.57 24.21
N ALA A 101 0.23 11.15 23.57
CA ALA A 101 -0.82 10.39 22.89
C ALA A 101 -0.25 9.53 21.75
N ARG A 102 0.68 10.08 20.95
CA ARG A 102 1.37 9.33 19.89
C ARG A 102 2.29 8.25 20.48
N VAL A 103 3.00 8.52 21.57
CA VAL A 103 3.81 7.50 22.28
C VAL A 103 2.91 6.37 22.80
N ARG A 104 1.75 6.69 23.37
CA ARG A 104 0.72 5.74 23.79
C ARG A 104 0.16 4.92 22.63
N GLU A 105 0.04 5.49 21.44
CA GLU A 105 -0.43 4.72 20.28
C GLU A 105 0.65 3.77 19.76
N LYS A 106 1.90 4.25 19.65
CA LYS A 106 2.96 3.61 18.86
C LYS A 106 3.99 2.80 19.67
N ALA A 107 4.27 3.17 20.92
CA ALA A 107 4.99 2.32 21.89
C ALA A 107 4.41 2.47 23.30
N PRO A 108 3.25 1.88 23.53
CA PRO A 108 2.63 1.97 24.85
C PRO A 108 3.43 1.25 25.95
N ILE A 109 4.44 0.44 25.59
CA ILE A 109 5.40 -0.13 26.56
C ILE A 109 6.24 0.94 27.28
N VAL A 110 6.44 2.13 26.69
CA VAL A 110 7.14 3.25 27.35
C VAL A 110 6.39 3.67 28.61
N LEU A 111 5.06 3.72 28.54
CA LEU A 111 4.21 4.11 29.68
C LEU A 111 4.24 3.08 30.82
N ALA A 112 4.62 1.84 30.53
CA ALA A 112 4.73 0.79 31.55
C ALA A 112 6.12 0.73 32.24
N ARG A 113 7.06 1.62 31.86
CA ARG A 113 8.38 1.73 32.52
C ARG A 113 8.28 2.63 33.75
N GLU A 114 9.26 2.49 34.64
CA GLU A 114 9.41 3.40 35.78
C GLU A 114 9.74 4.80 35.28
N LEU A 115 9.09 5.80 35.87
CA LEU A 115 9.31 7.20 35.53
C LEU A 115 10.80 7.57 35.58
N SER A 116 11.50 7.16 36.64
CA SER A 116 12.95 7.37 36.80
C SER A 116 13.77 6.73 35.67
N ALA A 117 13.37 5.55 35.19
CA ALA A 117 14.05 4.88 34.08
C ALA A 117 13.79 5.57 32.73
N VAL A 118 12.59 6.12 32.53
CA VAL A 118 12.25 6.94 31.35
C VAL A 118 13.02 8.25 31.39
N GLN A 119 13.01 8.95 32.53
CA GLN A 119 13.77 10.18 32.79
C GLN A 119 15.26 9.99 32.54
N SER A 120 15.88 8.97 33.13
CA SER A 120 17.30 8.66 32.91
C SER A 120 17.62 8.36 31.45
N THR A 121 16.72 7.69 30.72
CA THR A 121 16.91 7.45 29.27
C THR A 121 16.81 8.75 28.47
N PHE A 122 15.87 9.63 28.82
CA PHE A 122 15.69 10.94 28.19
C PHE A 122 16.88 11.87 28.45
N GLU A 123 17.35 11.92 29.69
CA GLU A 123 18.52 12.70 30.09
C GLU A 123 19.78 12.20 29.39
N ALA A 124 19.96 10.87 29.29
CA ALA A 124 21.06 10.28 28.54
C ALA A 124 21.00 10.67 27.05
N LEU A 125 19.82 10.66 26.42
CA LEU A 125 19.64 11.15 25.05
C LEU A 125 20.04 12.62 24.89
N GLN A 126 19.54 13.47 25.79
CA GLN A 126 19.75 14.91 25.76
C GLN A 126 21.23 15.28 25.99
N GLN A 127 21.86 14.70 27.01
CA GLN A 127 23.25 14.99 27.39
C GLN A 127 24.26 14.48 26.35
N ALA A 128 24.03 13.30 25.76
CA ALA A 128 24.98 12.64 24.88
C ALA A 128 25.23 13.39 23.58
N SER A 129 24.23 14.11 23.10
CA SER A 129 24.25 14.75 21.78
C SER A 129 23.84 16.22 21.79
N ALA A 130 23.64 16.80 22.99
CA ALA A 130 23.24 18.19 23.18
C ALA A 130 22.01 18.57 22.34
N PHE A 131 20.99 17.69 22.28
CA PHE A 131 19.73 18.02 21.62
C PHE A 131 19.02 19.14 22.37
N SER A 132 18.55 20.16 21.64
CA SER A 132 17.56 21.11 22.16
C SER A 132 16.23 20.39 22.48
N ASP A 133 15.39 21.01 23.31
CA ASP A 133 14.09 20.45 23.66
C ASP A 133 13.22 20.17 22.41
N ALA A 134 13.23 21.08 21.41
CA ALA A 134 12.51 20.89 20.15
C ALA A 134 13.03 19.70 19.34
N GLN A 135 14.36 19.50 19.29
CA GLN A 135 14.96 18.34 18.64
C GLN A 135 14.65 17.04 19.41
N MET A 136 14.64 17.08 20.75
CA MET A 136 14.23 15.95 21.58
C MET A 136 12.78 15.54 21.32
N CYS A 137 11.85 16.50 21.20
CA CYS A 137 10.47 16.21 20.81
C CYS A 137 10.42 15.53 19.44
N THR A 138 11.13 16.08 18.45
CA THR A 138 11.19 15.54 17.08
C THR A 138 11.74 14.12 17.07
N LEU A 139 12.84 13.89 17.80
CA LEU A 139 13.46 12.58 17.96
C LEU A 139 12.47 11.57 18.53
N LEU A 140 11.78 11.91 19.62
CA LEU A 140 10.87 10.98 20.31
C LEU A 140 9.54 10.78 19.56
N HIS A 141 9.10 11.74 18.76
CA HIS A 141 7.94 11.54 17.88
C HIS A 141 8.22 10.48 16.81
N LYS A 142 9.48 10.35 16.37
CA LYS A 142 9.90 9.40 15.35
C LYS A 142 10.44 8.09 15.93
N HIS A 143 11.19 8.16 17.02
CA HIS A 143 11.92 7.07 17.66
C HIS A 143 11.49 6.86 19.11
N TYR A 144 10.18 6.90 19.38
CA TYR A 144 9.61 6.62 20.71
C TYR A 144 10.13 5.31 21.34
N GLY A 145 10.58 4.35 20.51
CA GLY A 145 11.19 3.10 20.94
C GLY A 145 12.48 3.28 21.74
N ALA A 146 13.21 4.39 21.56
CA ALA A 146 14.44 4.70 22.31
C ALA A 146 14.20 4.66 23.83
N LEU A 147 13.06 5.20 24.29
CA LEU A 147 12.67 5.22 25.70
C LEU A 147 12.39 3.82 26.27
N VAL A 148 12.41 2.77 25.46
CA VAL A 148 12.19 1.38 25.93
C VAL A 148 13.50 0.72 26.37
N TYR A 149 14.62 1.04 25.72
CA TYR A 149 15.85 0.25 25.81
C TYR A 149 16.82 0.70 26.93
N GLY A 150 16.51 1.80 27.62
CA GLY A 150 17.32 2.31 28.72
C GLY A 150 18.54 3.13 28.27
N PRO A 151 19.20 3.84 29.20
CA PRO A 151 20.27 4.78 28.87
C PRO A 151 21.48 4.10 28.23
N LYS A 152 21.95 2.97 28.77
CA LYS A 152 23.13 2.24 28.25
C LYS A 152 22.99 1.85 26.78
N HIS A 153 21.84 1.31 26.40
CA HIS A 153 21.57 0.88 25.03
C HIS A 153 21.55 2.06 24.06
N VAL A 154 20.87 3.13 24.44
CA VAL A 154 20.71 4.33 23.61
C VAL A 154 22.05 5.05 23.43
N LEU A 155 22.84 5.17 24.50
CA LEU A 155 24.21 5.70 24.44
C LEU A 155 25.12 4.83 23.56
N GLY A 156 25.10 3.51 23.75
CA GLY A 156 25.85 2.59 22.89
C GLY A 156 25.44 2.70 21.42
N THR A 157 24.15 2.90 21.14
CA THR A 157 23.65 3.11 19.77
C THR A 157 24.21 4.41 19.19
N PHE A 158 24.23 5.50 19.95
CA PHE A 158 24.83 6.76 19.51
C PHE A 158 26.34 6.67 19.30
N GLN A 159 27.05 5.98 20.19
CA GLN A 159 28.48 5.74 20.06
C GLN A 159 28.78 4.91 18.81
N ALA A 160 28.01 3.86 18.56
CA ALA A 160 28.13 3.06 17.34
C ALA A 160 27.93 3.93 16.09
N VAL A 161 26.85 4.73 16.02
CA VAL A 161 26.60 5.61 14.87
C VAL A 161 27.68 6.70 14.73
N SER A 162 28.16 7.27 15.83
CA SER A 162 29.20 8.31 15.85
C SER A 162 30.52 7.77 15.32
N SER A 163 30.93 6.58 15.80
CA SER A 163 32.12 5.86 15.33
C SER A 163 32.01 5.52 13.84
N LEU A 164 30.84 5.03 13.39
CA LEU A 164 30.61 4.67 11.98
C LEU A 164 30.63 5.87 11.03
N LEU A 165 30.18 7.05 11.49
CA LEU A 165 30.14 8.26 10.67
C LEU A 165 31.41 9.10 10.78
N GLY A 166 32.31 8.80 11.73
CA GLY A 166 33.43 9.68 12.07
C GLY A 166 33.00 11.06 12.55
N MET A 167 31.79 11.18 13.13
CA MET A 167 31.20 12.46 13.54
C MET A 167 31.13 12.54 15.07
N PRO A 168 31.57 13.65 15.70
CA PRO A 168 31.35 13.85 17.13
C PRO A 168 29.86 13.85 17.47
N MET A 169 29.47 13.16 18.55
CA MET A 169 28.06 13.06 18.98
C MET A 169 27.40 14.41 19.24
N LYS A 170 28.20 15.44 19.58
CA LYS A 170 27.74 16.81 19.83
C LYS A 170 27.70 17.71 18.59
N SER A 171 28.01 17.19 17.40
CA SER A 171 27.93 17.96 16.14
C SER A 171 26.49 18.09 15.64
N ASP A 172 26.17 19.20 14.96
CA ASP A 172 24.86 19.39 14.32
C ASP A 172 24.59 18.32 13.25
N SER A 173 25.62 17.97 12.47
CA SER A 173 25.50 16.95 11.43
C SER A 173 25.12 15.57 11.99
N PHE A 174 25.65 15.18 13.15
CA PHE A 174 25.26 13.94 13.83
C PHE A 174 23.80 14.00 14.29
N ARG A 175 23.39 15.11 14.94
CA ARG A 175 22.00 15.32 15.37
C ARG A 175 21.03 15.19 14.21
N GLU A 176 21.32 15.82 13.08
CA GLU A 176 20.51 15.72 11.85
C GLU A 176 20.39 14.28 11.35
N VAL A 177 21.47 13.49 11.37
CA VAL A 177 21.43 12.07 10.95
C VAL A 177 20.51 11.27 11.85
N ILE A 178 20.64 11.45 13.17
CA ILE A 178 19.83 10.71 14.15
C ILE A 178 18.34 11.09 14.02
N LEU A 179 18.02 12.36 13.78
CA LEU A 179 16.64 12.80 13.52
C LEU A 179 16.12 12.27 12.17
N ALA A 180 16.99 12.11 11.18
CA ALA A 180 16.65 11.56 9.87
C ALA A 180 16.58 10.02 9.84
N ALA A 181 17.22 9.31 10.77
CA ALA A 181 17.28 7.85 10.84
C ALA A 181 15.90 7.17 10.80
N GLY A 182 15.82 5.91 10.34
CA GLY A 182 14.60 5.12 10.34
C GLY A 182 14.13 4.74 11.75
N ASP A 183 12.83 4.52 11.93
CA ASP A 183 12.18 4.25 13.25
C ASP A 183 12.73 3.02 14.01
N ARG A 184 13.50 2.18 13.32
CA ARG A 184 14.13 0.96 13.86
C ARG A 184 15.52 1.13 14.43
N LEU A 185 16.12 2.33 14.36
CA LEU A 185 17.51 2.55 14.80
C LEU A 185 17.82 1.92 16.17
N PHE A 186 17.00 2.23 17.19
CA PHE A 186 17.21 1.74 18.55
C PHE A 186 16.74 0.31 18.81
N ARG A 187 16.11 -0.37 17.84
CA ARG A 187 15.64 -1.76 18.03
C ARG A 187 16.78 -2.78 17.95
N MET A 188 17.89 -2.40 17.34
CA MET A 188 19.11 -3.22 17.25
C MET A 188 19.99 -2.96 18.46
N SER A 189 20.74 -3.97 18.92
CA SER A 189 21.83 -3.72 19.86
C SER A 189 22.90 -2.87 19.16
N PRO A 190 23.66 -2.07 19.93
CA PRO A 190 24.80 -1.32 19.41
C PRO A 190 25.75 -2.19 18.58
N ASP A 191 26.07 -3.40 19.05
CA ASP A 191 26.99 -4.33 18.39
C ASP A 191 26.43 -4.80 17.04
N THR A 192 25.17 -5.24 17.00
CA THR A 192 24.54 -5.68 15.74
C THR A 192 24.37 -4.54 14.75
N LEU A 193 24.11 -3.32 15.21
CA LEU A 193 24.08 -2.14 14.34
C LEU A 193 25.47 -1.89 13.76
N HIS A 194 26.51 -1.93 14.60
CA HIS A 194 27.89 -1.74 14.18
C HIS A 194 28.32 -2.79 13.15
N GLU A 195 28.12 -4.07 13.44
CA GLU A 195 28.40 -5.19 12.53
C GLU A 195 27.71 -5.01 11.17
N ARG A 196 26.40 -4.70 11.17
CA ARG A 196 25.64 -4.56 9.92
C ARG A 196 26.05 -3.34 9.09
N VAL A 197 26.37 -2.23 9.75
CA VAL A 197 26.84 -1.04 9.04
C VAL A 197 28.25 -1.27 8.52
N ALA A 198 29.15 -1.84 9.32
CA ALA A 198 30.50 -2.19 8.90
C ALA A 198 30.48 -3.12 7.69
N PHE A 199 29.68 -4.18 7.75
CA PHE A 199 29.43 -5.08 6.62
C PHE A 199 28.93 -4.33 5.37
N PHE A 200 27.92 -3.47 5.54
CA PHE A 200 27.37 -2.71 4.42
C PHE A 200 28.41 -1.75 3.81
N CYS A 201 29.24 -1.12 4.63
CA CYS A 201 30.30 -0.24 4.14
C CYS A 201 31.36 -1.03 3.38
N GLN A 202 31.81 -2.16 3.94
CA GLN A 202 32.81 -3.02 3.32
C GLN A 202 32.36 -3.51 1.93
N MET A 203 31.07 -3.88 1.80
CA MET A 203 30.57 -4.47 0.57
C MET A 203 30.08 -3.47 -0.46
N TYR A 204 29.43 -2.39 -0.02
CA TYR A 204 28.61 -1.56 -0.91
C TYR A 204 28.99 -0.08 -0.94
N ALA A 205 29.76 0.43 0.05
CA ALA A 205 30.09 1.86 0.08
C ALA A 205 31.20 2.27 1.07
N THR A 206 32.13 3.10 0.61
CA THR A 206 33.20 3.67 1.46
C THR A 206 32.90 5.08 2.00
N GLY A 207 31.72 5.65 1.72
CA GLY A 207 31.38 7.04 2.06
C GLY A 207 30.41 7.22 3.24
N THR A 208 30.70 8.18 4.12
CA THR A 208 29.83 8.59 5.24
C THR A 208 28.42 9.00 4.81
N HIS A 209 28.26 9.58 3.62
CA HIS A 209 26.97 9.95 3.04
C HIS A 209 26.06 8.72 2.79
N VAL A 210 26.66 7.57 2.46
CA VAL A 210 25.93 6.34 2.21
C VAL A 210 25.42 5.76 3.51
N VAL A 211 26.26 5.72 4.54
CA VAL A 211 25.85 5.29 5.88
C VAL A 211 24.71 6.17 6.39
N ARG A 212 24.82 7.49 6.24
CA ARG A 212 23.75 8.44 6.55
C ARG A 212 22.45 8.10 5.80
N THR A 213 22.53 7.79 4.51
CA THR A 213 21.37 7.41 3.68
C THR A 213 20.77 6.09 4.13
N ALA A 214 21.58 5.05 4.36
CA ALA A 214 21.12 3.74 4.81
C ALA A 214 20.48 3.79 6.21
N LEU A 215 21.05 4.59 7.13
CA LEU A 215 20.45 4.86 8.44
C LEU A 215 19.10 5.57 8.30
N THR A 216 19.03 6.61 7.44
CA THR A 216 17.79 7.36 7.15
C THR A 216 16.70 6.46 6.58
N MET A 217 17.08 5.51 5.72
CA MET A 217 16.14 4.60 5.06
C MET A 217 15.82 3.33 5.86
N GLY A 218 16.53 3.04 6.97
CA GLY A 218 16.22 1.94 7.88
C GLY A 218 16.74 0.54 7.47
N VAL A 219 17.62 0.48 6.46
CA VAL A 219 18.02 -0.75 5.74
C VAL A 219 18.60 -1.84 6.64
N PHE A 220 19.26 -1.43 7.72
CA PHE A 220 19.94 -2.33 8.67
C PHE A 220 19.00 -3.21 9.49
N GLY A 221 17.67 -3.10 9.32
CA GLY A 221 16.73 -4.09 9.85
C GLY A 221 16.95 -5.51 9.26
N THR A 222 17.53 -5.61 8.07
CA THR A 222 17.79 -6.87 7.36
C THR A 222 19.11 -7.51 7.83
N PRO A 223 19.15 -8.81 8.18
CA PRO A 223 20.40 -9.51 8.52
C PRO A 223 21.41 -9.53 7.36
N GLU A 224 22.70 -9.57 7.68
CA GLU A 224 23.81 -9.58 6.72
C GLU A 224 23.67 -10.64 5.62
N ALA A 225 23.53 -11.92 6.00
CA ALA A 225 23.40 -13.01 5.03
C ALA A 225 22.23 -12.82 4.05
N VAL A 226 21.15 -12.18 4.53
CA VAL A 226 19.98 -11.85 3.71
C VAL A 226 20.28 -10.68 2.78
N MET A 227 21.02 -9.66 3.23
CA MET A 227 21.47 -8.55 2.38
C MET A 227 22.39 -9.06 1.26
N GLN A 228 23.36 -9.94 1.57
CA GLN A 228 24.25 -10.58 0.59
C GLN A 228 23.47 -11.36 -0.46
N SER A 229 22.59 -12.26 -0.03
CA SER A 229 21.76 -13.07 -0.93
C SER A 229 20.88 -12.20 -1.85
N ARG A 230 20.36 -11.08 -1.32
CA ARG A 230 19.55 -10.12 -2.10
C ARG A 230 20.38 -9.32 -3.09
N ALA A 231 21.57 -8.88 -2.69
CA ALA A 231 22.50 -8.17 -3.56
C ALA A 231 22.93 -9.06 -4.74
N ALA A 232 23.28 -10.32 -4.47
CA ALA A 232 23.63 -11.29 -5.51
C ALA A 232 22.46 -11.54 -6.49
N LYS A 233 21.23 -11.70 -5.99
CA LYS A 233 20.05 -11.83 -6.87
C LYS A 233 19.72 -10.57 -7.64
N LEU A 234 19.94 -9.38 -7.07
CA LEU A 234 19.80 -8.12 -7.79
C LEU A 234 20.80 -8.03 -8.94
N GLN A 235 22.04 -8.43 -8.67
CA GLN A 235 23.10 -8.49 -9.65
C GLN A 235 22.74 -9.42 -10.82
N GLU A 236 22.30 -10.64 -10.50
CA GLU A 236 21.84 -11.64 -11.47
C GLU A 236 20.64 -11.14 -12.30
N GLN A 237 19.62 -10.56 -11.66
CA GLN A 237 18.37 -10.18 -12.33
C GLN A 237 18.48 -8.90 -13.16
N LEU A 238 19.33 -7.96 -12.75
CA LEU A 238 19.46 -6.65 -13.40
C LEU A 238 20.70 -6.57 -14.30
N GLY A 239 21.56 -7.60 -14.29
CA GLY A 239 22.81 -7.62 -15.04
C GLY A 239 23.78 -6.53 -14.59
N TRP A 240 23.66 -6.06 -13.34
CA TRP A 240 24.58 -5.07 -12.80
C TRP A 240 25.94 -5.71 -12.55
N ASP A 241 27.02 -5.02 -12.88
CA ASP A 241 28.34 -5.40 -12.37
C ASP A 241 28.49 -4.99 -10.89
N ASN A 242 29.60 -5.38 -10.26
CA ASN A 242 29.84 -5.07 -8.85
C ASN A 242 29.92 -3.56 -8.57
N GLU A 243 30.43 -2.76 -9.51
CA GLU A 243 30.60 -1.31 -9.32
C GLU A 243 29.27 -0.57 -9.51
N GLN A 244 28.46 -0.99 -10.47
CA GLN A 244 27.08 -0.54 -10.63
C GLN A 244 26.26 -0.91 -9.40
N LEU A 245 26.35 -2.15 -8.91
CA LEU A 245 25.65 -2.57 -7.70
C LEU A 245 26.03 -1.71 -6.49
N LYS A 246 27.32 -1.44 -6.28
CA LYS A 246 27.81 -0.52 -5.24
C LYS A 246 27.23 0.89 -5.42
N GLN A 247 27.31 1.45 -6.63
CA GLN A 247 26.79 2.79 -6.95
C GLN A 247 25.26 2.89 -6.76
N LYS A 248 24.49 1.85 -7.12
CA LYS A 248 23.03 1.84 -6.97
C LYS A 248 22.61 1.60 -5.53
N LEU A 249 23.30 0.73 -4.80
CA LEU A 249 23.03 0.51 -3.38
C LEU A 249 23.51 1.67 -2.51
N SER A 250 24.53 2.43 -2.94
CA SER A 250 24.95 3.64 -2.24
C SER A 250 23.92 4.76 -2.33
N THR A 251 23.23 4.86 -3.47
CA THR A 251 22.16 5.85 -3.70
C THR A 251 20.80 5.37 -3.19
N PHE A 252 20.54 4.06 -3.18
CA PHE A 252 19.25 3.49 -2.79
C PHE A 252 19.39 2.15 -2.04
N PRO A 253 19.89 2.18 -0.80
CA PRO A 253 20.19 0.96 -0.04
C PRO A 253 18.92 0.16 0.33
N ILE A 254 17.74 0.81 0.35
CA ILE A 254 16.47 0.16 0.71
C ILE A 254 16.03 -0.93 -0.29
N ALA A 255 16.63 -1.00 -1.48
CA ALA A 255 16.43 -2.13 -2.39
C ALA A 255 16.74 -3.48 -1.70
N LEU A 256 17.68 -3.50 -0.75
CA LEU A 256 18.02 -4.70 0.03
C LEU A 256 16.95 -5.09 1.05
N GLU A 257 15.96 -4.24 1.36
CA GLU A 257 14.84 -4.61 2.23
C GLU A 257 13.77 -5.42 1.50
N SER A 258 13.67 -5.25 0.18
CA SER A 258 12.70 -5.99 -0.64
C SER A 258 13.14 -7.43 -0.89
N GLN A 259 12.18 -8.35 -0.91
CA GLN A 259 12.48 -9.73 -1.25
C GLN A 259 12.81 -9.84 -2.76
N PRO A 260 13.76 -10.68 -3.18
CA PRO A 260 14.12 -10.82 -4.59
C PRO A 260 12.94 -11.23 -5.48
N SER A 261 12.00 -12.02 -4.95
CA SER A 261 10.75 -12.36 -5.64
C SER A 261 9.87 -11.12 -5.90
N THR A 262 9.83 -10.16 -4.97
CA THR A 262 9.09 -8.91 -5.15
C THR A 262 9.71 -8.08 -6.27
N ILE A 263 11.05 -8.01 -6.30
CA ILE A 263 11.79 -7.27 -7.32
C ILE A 263 11.58 -7.90 -8.70
N ALA A 264 11.70 -9.23 -8.79
CA ALA A 264 11.41 -9.97 -10.02
C ALA A 264 9.97 -9.74 -10.51
N CYS A 265 8.97 -9.83 -9.62
CA CYS A 265 7.59 -9.54 -9.97
C CYS A 265 7.40 -8.09 -10.46
N ASN A 266 8.14 -7.12 -9.90
CA ASN A 266 8.07 -5.73 -10.33
C ASN A 266 8.69 -5.51 -11.71
N VAL A 267 9.83 -6.14 -11.99
CA VAL A 267 10.46 -6.12 -13.32
C VAL A 267 9.53 -6.75 -14.35
N GLN A 268 8.94 -7.91 -14.05
CA GLN A 268 7.97 -8.57 -14.91
C GLN A 268 6.71 -7.74 -15.12
N ALA A 269 6.23 -7.03 -14.09
CA ALA A 269 5.07 -6.16 -14.21
C ALA A 269 5.36 -4.93 -15.10
N LEU A 270 6.55 -4.36 -15.01
CA LEU A 270 6.99 -3.30 -15.92
C LEU A 270 7.10 -3.80 -17.37
N GLN A 271 7.62 -5.01 -17.57
CA GLN A 271 7.67 -5.63 -18.90
C GLN A 271 6.26 -5.94 -19.44
N GLY A 272 5.38 -6.47 -18.59
CA GLY A 272 3.97 -6.72 -18.93
C GLY A 272 3.16 -5.44 -19.19
N ALA A 273 3.63 -4.30 -18.71
CA ALA A 273 3.11 -2.98 -19.03
C ALA A 273 3.59 -2.44 -20.39
N GLY A 274 4.44 -3.18 -21.11
CA GLY A 274 4.92 -2.86 -22.45
C GLY A 274 6.33 -2.29 -22.50
N PHE A 275 6.99 -2.05 -21.36
CA PHE A 275 8.38 -1.58 -21.37
C PHE A 275 9.33 -2.70 -21.82
N SER A 276 10.26 -2.39 -22.71
CA SER A 276 11.33 -3.33 -23.06
C SER A 276 12.26 -3.58 -21.86
N GLN A 277 12.96 -4.70 -21.85
CA GLN A 277 13.92 -5.01 -20.78
C GLN A 277 14.97 -3.90 -20.62
N SER A 278 15.48 -3.36 -21.73
CA SER A 278 16.43 -2.24 -21.72
C SER A 278 15.85 -0.97 -21.10
N GLN A 279 14.58 -0.63 -21.38
CA GLN A 279 13.89 0.50 -20.75
C GLN A 279 13.72 0.28 -19.25
N VAL A 280 13.30 -0.93 -18.83
CA VAL A 280 13.16 -1.26 -17.40
C VAL A 280 14.49 -1.11 -16.67
N TRP A 281 15.58 -1.57 -17.26
CA TRP A 281 16.92 -1.41 -16.70
C TRP A 281 17.37 0.05 -16.66
N ALA A 282 17.18 0.82 -17.73
CA ALA A 282 17.49 2.24 -17.77
C ALA A 282 16.71 3.00 -16.68
N MET A 283 15.41 2.71 -16.54
CA MET A 283 14.56 3.29 -15.51
C MET A 283 15.02 2.94 -14.09
N CYS A 284 15.29 1.66 -13.81
CA CYS A 284 15.74 1.22 -12.49
C CYS A 284 17.15 1.73 -12.18
N SER A 285 17.97 1.97 -13.21
CA SER A 285 19.30 2.57 -13.05
C SER A 285 19.22 4.06 -12.70
N HIS A 286 18.31 4.81 -13.32
CA HIS A 286 18.08 6.23 -13.00
C HIS A 286 17.30 6.40 -11.69
N ARG A 287 16.38 5.48 -11.39
CA ARG A 287 15.50 5.55 -10.22
C ARG A 287 15.35 4.16 -9.59
N PRO A 288 16.32 3.71 -8.77
CA PRO A 288 16.27 2.39 -8.14
C PRO A 288 15.04 2.17 -7.24
N ALA A 289 14.39 3.25 -6.79
CA ALA A 289 13.15 3.21 -6.05
C ALA A 289 12.00 2.44 -6.73
N LEU A 290 12.03 2.33 -8.06
CA LEU A 290 11.03 1.57 -8.80
C LEU A 290 11.06 0.07 -8.47
N LEU A 291 12.20 -0.47 -8.02
CA LEU A 291 12.35 -1.88 -7.62
C LEU A 291 11.57 -2.21 -6.34
N GLY A 292 11.40 -1.22 -5.44
CA GLY A 292 10.63 -1.36 -4.20
C GLY A 292 9.14 -1.05 -4.34
N CYS A 293 8.72 -0.44 -5.45
CA CYS A 293 7.31 -0.09 -5.70
C CYS A 293 6.49 -1.34 -6.04
N LYS A 294 5.27 -1.49 -5.50
CA LYS A 294 4.39 -2.64 -5.85
C LYS A 294 3.73 -2.41 -7.21
N TRP A 295 4.31 -2.90 -8.29
CA TRP A 295 3.81 -2.65 -9.66
C TRP A 295 2.53 -3.40 -10.03
N THR A 296 2.22 -4.49 -9.32
CA THR A 296 0.98 -5.25 -9.52
C THR A 296 -0.26 -4.59 -8.91
N SER A 297 -0.13 -3.42 -8.27
CA SER A 297 -1.27 -2.68 -7.76
C SER A 297 -1.97 -1.88 -8.86
N ASP A 298 -3.30 -1.78 -8.77
CA ASP A 298 -4.13 -1.00 -9.69
C ASP A 298 -3.61 0.44 -9.87
N THR A 299 -3.06 1.01 -8.82
CA THR A 299 -2.45 2.35 -8.79
C THR A 299 -1.32 2.58 -9.78
N ASN A 300 -0.46 1.60 -10.07
CA ASN A 300 0.67 1.82 -11.00
C ASN A 300 0.25 1.65 -12.46
N VAL A 301 -0.75 0.81 -12.75
CA VAL A 301 -1.36 0.76 -14.08
C VAL A 301 -2.13 2.05 -14.36
N GLU A 302 -2.87 2.57 -13.37
CA GLU A 302 -3.52 3.87 -13.47
C GLU A 302 -2.53 5.00 -13.73
N LYS A 303 -1.35 4.98 -13.08
CA LYS A 303 -0.25 5.92 -13.39
C LYS A 303 0.18 5.82 -14.84
N LEU A 304 0.45 4.61 -15.32
CA LEU A 304 0.92 4.44 -16.68
C LEU A 304 -0.14 4.91 -17.68
N GLN A 305 -1.41 4.56 -17.46
CA GLN A 305 -2.53 5.01 -18.29
C GLN A 305 -2.71 6.52 -18.27
N PHE A 306 -2.57 7.16 -17.10
CA PHE A 306 -2.61 8.61 -17.01
C PHE A 306 -1.48 9.24 -17.83
N LEU A 307 -0.26 8.73 -17.72
CA LEU A 307 0.89 9.25 -18.47
C LEU A 307 0.73 9.02 -19.97
N THR A 308 0.32 7.83 -20.42
CA THR A 308 0.25 7.51 -21.84
C THR A 308 -0.99 8.08 -22.52
N LEU A 309 -2.17 7.93 -21.90
CA LEU A 309 -3.44 8.32 -22.52
C LEU A 309 -3.77 9.79 -22.28
N LEU A 310 -3.57 10.29 -21.06
CA LEU A 310 -3.95 11.67 -20.75
C LEU A 310 -2.84 12.66 -21.13
N LEU A 311 -1.58 12.33 -20.83
CA LEU A 311 -0.45 13.21 -21.16
C LEU A 311 0.14 12.94 -22.55
N GLY A 312 -0.33 11.90 -23.24
CA GLY A 312 0.16 11.54 -24.58
C GLY A 312 1.61 11.04 -24.58
N LEU A 313 2.14 10.58 -23.44
CA LEU A 313 3.53 10.12 -23.36
C LEU A 313 3.70 8.75 -24.00
N THR A 314 4.74 8.61 -24.80
CA THR A 314 5.18 7.27 -25.24
C THR A 314 5.82 6.51 -24.08
N LEU A 315 5.96 5.19 -24.21
CA LEU A 315 6.72 4.42 -23.21
C LEU A 315 8.18 4.86 -23.16
N ASP A 316 8.77 5.28 -24.29
CA ASP A 316 10.12 5.84 -24.35
C ASP A 316 10.23 7.14 -23.53
N ASP A 317 9.24 8.03 -23.65
CA ASP A 317 9.18 9.27 -22.88
C ASP A 317 9.16 9.03 -21.37
N ILE A 318 8.42 8.01 -20.94
CA ILE A 318 8.29 7.62 -19.54
C ILE A 318 9.57 6.93 -19.07
N ALA A 319 10.17 6.09 -19.92
CA ALA A 319 11.42 5.40 -19.62
C ALA A 319 12.60 6.37 -19.48
N ALA A 320 12.62 7.44 -20.27
CA ALA A 320 13.58 8.54 -20.12
C ALA A 320 13.36 9.36 -18.83
N ARG A 321 12.18 9.26 -18.21
CA ARG A 321 11.75 10.08 -17.05
C ARG A 321 11.10 9.23 -15.95
N PRO A 322 11.81 8.24 -15.39
CA PRO A 322 11.24 7.26 -14.46
C PRO A 322 10.69 7.87 -13.16
N ASN A 323 11.08 9.10 -12.83
CA ASN A 323 10.54 9.82 -11.68
C ASN A 323 9.02 10.00 -11.76
N LEU A 324 8.44 10.09 -12.97
CA LEU A 324 7.00 10.17 -13.18
C LEU A 324 6.23 9.04 -12.49
N LEU A 325 6.82 7.85 -12.48
CA LEU A 325 6.22 6.65 -11.91
C LEU A 325 6.25 6.65 -10.37
N SER A 326 7.10 7.47 -9.77
CA SER A 326 7.20 7.63 -8.32
C SER A 326 6.10 8.53 -7.73
N TYR A 327 5.42 9.31 -8.56
CA TYR A 327 4.39 10.23 -8.12
C TYR A 327 2.99 9.62 -8.17
N SER A 328 2.13 10.01 -7.22
CA SER A 328 0.72 9.60 -7.22
C SER A 328 -0.05 10.35 -8.30
N VAL A 329 -0.93 9.66 -9.05
CA VAL A 329 -1.87 10.34 -9.96
C VAL A 329 -2.84 11.19 -9.17
N SER A 330 -3.56 10.59 -8.22
CA SER A 330 -4.61 11.26 -7.46
C SER A 330 -4.06 12.38 -6.58
N GLY A 331 -2.92 12.15 -5.94
CA GLY A 331 -2.35 13.07 -4.96
C GLY A 331 -1.41 14.11 -5.54
N TRP A 332 -0.98 13.99 -6.81
CA TRP A 332 0.11 14.83 -7.32
C TRP A 332 0.04 15.17 -8.81
N LEU A 333 0.16 14.19 -9.72
CA LEU A 333 0.18 14.47 -11.16
C LEU A 333 -1.16 15.00 -11.66
N GLY A 334 -2.26 14.34 -11.31
CA GLY A 334 -3.62 14.68 -11.70
C GLY A 334 -4.01 16.11 -11.30
N PRO A 335 -3.96 16.47 -10.01
CA PRO A 335 -4.31 17.82 -9.56
C PRO A 335 -3.49 18.91 -10.22
N ARG A 336 -2.20 18.69 -10.49
CA ARG A 336 -1.32 19.71 -11.11
C ARG A 336 -1.58 19.89 -12.60
N VAL A 337 -1.73 18.79 -13.34
CA VAL A 337 -2.10 18.83 -14.76
C VAL A 337 -3.47 19.47 -14.91
N TRP A 338 -4.41 19.10 -14.05
CA TRP A 338 -5.75 19.67 -14.04
C TRP A 338 -5.74 21.16 -13.70
N PHE A 339 -4.96 21.57 -12.69
CA PHE A 339 -4.78 22.96 -12.34
C PHE A 339 -4.24 23.78 -13.52
N MET A 340 -3.22 23.29 -14.21
CA MET A 340 -2.69 23.94 -15.41
C MET A 340 -3.72 24.02 -16.54
N TYR A 341 -4.54 22.99 -16.70
CA TYR A 341 -5.61 22.99 -17.69
C TYR A 341 -6.72 24.01 -17.37
N GLN A 342 -7.22 23.98 -16.14
CA GLN A 342 -8.30 24.88 -15.67
C GLN A 342 -7.93 26.36 -15.74
N THR A 343 -6.65 26.65 -15.57
CA THR A 343 -6.14 28.02 -15.59
C THR A 343 -5.75 28.51 -16.99
N GLY A 344 -5.91 27.66 -18.02
CA GLY A 344 -5.52 27.97 -19.40
C GLY A 344 -4.01 27.98 -19.61
N ALA A 345 -3.24 27.40 -18.69
CA ALA A 345 -1.80 27.24 -18.82
C ALA A 345 -1.43 26.26 -19.94
N ILE A 346 -2.29 25.27 -20.13
CA ILE A 346 -2.20 24.27 -21.18
C ILE A 346 -3.59 24.16 -21.84
N GLU A 347 -3.62 24.09 -23.16
CA GLU A 347 -4.87 24.01 -23.93
C GLU A 347 -5.54 22.63 -23.81
N ALA A 348 -4.73 21.60 -23.55
CA ALA A 348 -5.19 20.25 -23.25
C ALA A 348 -4.17 19.52 -22.36
N PRO A 349 -4.57 18.51 -21.57
CA PRO A 349 -3.67 17.77 -20.69
C PRO A 349 -2.42 17.19 -21.38
N ASN A 350 -2.55 16.72 -22.61
CA ASN A 350 -1.43 16.19 -23.42
C ASN A 350 -0.44 17.26 -23.91
N THR A 351 -0.84 18.54 -23.93
CA THR A 351 0.06 19.65 -24.27
C THR A 351 0.98 20.06 -23.13
N VAL A 352 0.82 19.48 -21.93
CA VAL A 352 1.70 19.78 -20.78
C VAL A 352 3.17 19.54 -21.09
N MET A 353 3.46 18.62 -22.01
CA MET A 353 4.80 18.24 -22.41
C MET A 353 5.46 19.26 -23.33
N THR A 354 4.68 19.84 -24.25
CA THR A 354 5.14 20.80 -25.24
C THR A 354 5.11 22.23 -24.72
N SER A 355 4.36 22.49 -23.64
CA SER A 355 4.26 23.83 -23.05
C SER A 355 5.50 24.27 -22.27
N GLY A 356 6.47 23.38 -22.02
CA GLY A 356 7.63 23.62 -21.14
C GLY A 356 7.26 23.68 -19.64
N LEU A 357 5.96 23.73 -19.31
CA LEU A 357 5.46 23.77 -17.93
C LEU A 357 5.53 22.40 -17.23
N PHE A 358 5.88 21.33 -17.93
CA PHE A 358 5.95 20.00 -17.35
C PHE A 358 6.86 19.90 -16.11
N SER A 359 7.92 20.70 -16.06
CA SER A 359 8.81 20.80 -14.91
C SER A 359 8.09 21.24 -13.61
N TYR A 360 6.97 21.98 -13.71
CA TYR A 360 6.10 22.31 -12.57
C TYR A 360 5.38 21.11 -12.01
N THR A 361 5.07 20.12 -12.85
CA THR A 361 4.52 18.87 -12.33
C THR A 361 5.51 18.25 -11.35
N TRP A 362 6.83 18.53 -11.46
CA TRP A 362 7.88 17.88 -10.67
C TRP A 362 8.46 18.59 -9.46
N CYS A 363 8.11 19.86 -9.26
CA CYS A 363 8.55 20.59 -8.08
C CYS A 363 8.14 19.85 -6.80
N SER A 364 9.08 19.71 -5.84
CA SER A 364 8.79 19.01 -4.58
C SER A 364 7.54 19.59 -3.93
N ARG A 365 6.78 18.78 -3.19
CA ARG A 365 5.54 19.25 -2.54
C ARG A 365 5.77 20.50 -1.70
N VAL A 366 6.86 20.53 -0.93
CA VAL A 366 7.24 21.67 -0.09
C VAL A 366 7.60 22.88 -0.95
N LEU A 367 8.37 22.69 -2.02
CA LEU A 367 8.70 23.80 -2.93
C LEU A 367 7.46 24.32 -3.63
N PHE A 368 6.56 23.46 -4.07
CA PHE A 368 5.30 23.85 -4.69
C PHE A 368 4.42 24.62 -3.67
N SER A 369 4.13 24.05 -2.50
CA SER A 369 3.33 24.75 -1.47
C SER A 369 3.96 26.07 -1.00
N LYS A 370 5.29 26.10 -0.77
CA LYS A 370 6.02 27.29 -0.33
C LYS A 370 6.08 28.36 -1.43
N ARG A 371 6.27 27.97 -2.69
CA ARG A 371 6.35 28.89 -3.85
C ARG A 371 4.98 29.43 -4.27
N PHE A 372 3.91 28.71 -3.95
CA PHE A 372 2.54 29.08 -4.28
C PHE A 372 1.73 29.59 -3.07
N SER A 373 2.38 29.87 -1.93
CA SER A 373 1.73 30.41 -0.73
C SER A 373 0.48 29.63 -0.27
N SER A 374 0.45 28.32 -0.51
CA SER A 374 -0.62 27.45 -0.04
C SER A 374 -0.44 27.23 1.47
N PRO A 375 -1.48 27.34 2.31
CA PRO A 375 -1.38 27.08 3.73
C PRO A 375 -0.77 25.68 3.97
N SER A 376 0.38 25.62 4.64
CA SER A 376 1.18 24.40 4.83
C SER A 376 0.48 23.29 5.64
N ALA A 377 -0.77 23.50 6.04
CA ALA A 377 -1.55 22.65 6.94
C ALA A 377 -2.41 21.59 6.24
N PHE A 378 -2.49 21.53 4.90
CA PHE A 378 -3.39 20.58 4.21
C PHE A 378 -2.64 19.40 3.53
N PRO A 379 -2.81 18.15 4.04
CA PRO A 379 -2.19 16.94 3.48
C PRO A 379 -2.75 16.51 2.10
N SER A 380 -3.91 17.00 1.68
CA SER A 380 -4.44 16.87 0.31
C SER A 380 -4.23 18.20 -0.44
N MET A 381 -3.68 18.18 -1.67
CA MET A 381 -3.60 19.38 -2.53
C MET A 381 -5.02 19.77 -2.98
N VAL A 382 -5.78 20.40 -2.08
CA VAL A 382 -6.97 21.17 -2.42
C VAL A 382 -6.48 22.61 -2.56
N PHE A 383 -6.47 23.08 -3.80
CA PHE A 383 -6.35 24.51 -4.06
C PHE A 383 -7.71 25.13 -3.74
N ASP A 384 -7.77 26.10 -2.83
CA ASP A 384 -8.99 26.86 -2.66
C ASP A 384 -9.26 27.71 -3.90
N SER A 385 -10.52 28.14 -4.08
CA SER A 385 -10.92 28.97 -5.22
C SER A 385 -10.11 30.27 -5.30
N ALA A 386 -9.77 30.86 -4.14
CA ALA A 386 -8.98 32.08 -4.07
C ALA A 386 -7.57 31.90 -4.66
N PHE A 387 -6.93 30.76 -4.41
CA PHE A 387 -5.63 30.41 -4.98
C PHE A 387 -5.72 30.22 -6.49
N ILE A 388 -6.75 29.50 -6.97
CA ILE A 388 -6.98 29.30 -8.41
C ILE A 388 -7.20 30.64 -9.11
N ASP A 389 -8.03 31.52 -8.52
CA ASP A 389 -8.31 32.85 -9.04
C ASP A 389 -7.06 33.73 -9.06
N HIS A 390 -6.24 33.69 -8.00
CA HIS A 390 -5.00 34.46 -7.94
C HIS A 390 -4.00 34.01 -9.02
N TRP A 391 -3.88 32.70 -9.23
CA TRP A 391 -3.02 32.16 -10.28
C TRP A 391 -3.54 32.51 -11.66
N LYS A 392 -4.85 32.39 -11.89
CA LYS A 392 -5.50 32.72 -13.16
C LYS A 392 -5.28 34.18 -13.54
N ARG A 393 -5.47 35.11 -12.60
CA ARG A 393 -5.16 36.54 -12.80
C ARG A 393 -3.69 36.79 -13.16
N ARG A 394 -2.77 36.05 -12.52
CA ARG A 394 -1.33 36.15 -12.81
C ARG A 394 -1.03 35.64 -14.21
N TRP A 395 -1.59 34.50 -14.60
CA TRP A 395 -1.44 33.94 -15.93
C TRP A 395 -2.00 34.87 -17.01
N GLU A 396 -3.21 35.39 -16.79
CA GLU A 396 -3.84 36.38 -17.66
C GLU A 396 -2.99 37.65 -17.77
N PHE A 397 -2.41 38.13 -16.66
CA PHE A 397 -1.50 39.27 -16.70
C PHE A 397 -0.26 39.01 -17.56
N LEU A 398 0.41 37.87 -17.39
CA LEU A 398 1.57 37.50 -18.19
C LEU A 398 1.22 37.37 -19.69
N ARG A 399 0.05 36.82 -20.01
CA ARG A 399 -0.39 36.59 -21.40
C ARG A 399 -0.92 37.85 -22.06
N GLN A 400 -1.75 38.62 -21.38
CA GLN A 400 -2.52 39.73 -21.96
C GLN A 400 -1.82 41.08 -21.75
N HIS A 401 -1.20 41.30 -20.60
CA HIS A 401 -0.55 42.58 -20.27
C HIS A 401 0.94 42.61 -20.55
N MET A 402 1.63 41.47 -20.42
CA MET A 402 3.06 41.34 -20.80
C MET A 402 3.26 40.73 -22.20
N ASN A 403 2.18 40.29 -22.86
CA ASN A 403 2.19 39.66 -24.18
C ASN A 403 3.16 38.46 -24.30
N LEU A 404 3.42 37.75 -23.20
CA LEU A 404 4.37 36.64 -23.19
C LEU A 404 3.78 35.38 -23.83
N SER A 405 4.58 34.67 -24.61
CA SER A 405 4.22 33.33 -25.07
C SER A 405 4.24 32.34 -23.90
N VAL A 406 3.46 31.26 -24.01
CA VAL A 406 3.46 30.15 -23.02
C VAL A 406 4.88 29.61 -22.80
N GLN A 407 5.66 29.49 -23.89
CA GLN A 407 7.04 29.03 -23.86
C GLN A 407 7.95 29.99 -23.09
N THR A 408 7.77 31.30 -23.26
CA THR A 408 8.53 32.33 -22.53
C THR A 408 8.19 32.29 -21.04
N ILE A 409 6.92 32.19 -20.68
CA ILE A 409 6.49 32.04 -19.29
C ILE A 409 7.07 30.76 -18.66
N ALA A 410 7.09 29.66 -19.43
CA ALA A 410 7.67 28.40 -18.98
C ALA A 410 9.20 28.45 -18.81
N ALA A 411 9.90 29.25 -19.62
CA ALA A 411 11.33 29.51 -19.49
C ALA A 411 11.65 30.40 -18.27
N HIS A 412 10.78 31.36 -17.94
CA HIS A 412 10.94 32.31 -16.84
C HIS A 412 10.00 31.98 -15.67
N GLN A 413 10.19 30.80 -15.08
CA GLN A 413 9.30 30.21 -14.09
C GLN A 413 9.01 31.11 -12.88
N ASP A 414 10.00 31.89 -12.46
CA ASP A 414 9.88 32.75 -11.28
C ASP A 414 8.82 33.86 -11.46
N LEU A 415 8.45 34.21 -12.70
CA LEU A 415 7.33 35.14 -12.98
C LEU A 415 6.00 34.61 -12.41
N LEU A 416 5.75 33.31 -12.54
CA LEU A 416 4.55 32.67 -12.00
C LEU A 416 4.57 32.56 -10.47
N LEU A 417 5.71 32.82 -9.83
CA LEU A 417 5.89 32.77 -8.38
C LEU A 417 5.86 34.16 -7.75
N THR A 418 6.07 35.21 -8.54
CA THR A 418 6.12 36.59 -8.06
C THR A 418 4.72 37.12 -7.76
N SER A 419 4.54 37.81 -6.62
CA SER A 419 3.26 38.43 -6.27
C SER A 419 2.80 39.37 -7.39
N LEU A 420 1.59 39.14 -7.90
CA LEU A 420 1.03 39.96 -8.98
C LEU A 420 0.85 41.43 -8.54
N PRO A 421 0.09 41.74 -7.47
CA PRO A 421 -0.17 43.13 -7.09
C PRO A 421 1.07 43.83 -6.51
N ASP A 422 1.91 43.13 -5.76
CA ASP A 422 2.98 43.80 -4.98
C ASP A 422 4.26 43.99 -5.77
N ARG A 423 4.55 43.11 -6.74
CA ARG A 423 5.84 43.09 -7.43
C ARG A 423 5.71 43.04 -8.94
N LEU A 424 5.04 42.02 -9.47
CA LEU A 424 5.08 41.76 -10.91
C LEU A 424 4.44 42.91 -11.71
N ALA A 425 3.24 43.36 -11.32
CA ALA A 425 2.55 44.43 -12.03
C ALA A 425 3.26 45.80 -11.89
N PRO A 426 3.65 46.27 -10.69
CA PRO A 426 4.38 47.54 -10.55
C PRO A 426 5.71 47.55 -11.29
N ARG A 427 6.47 46.44 -11.21
CA ARG A 427 7.77 46.32 -11.88
C ARG A 427 7.61 46.26 -13.40
N TRP A 428 6.61 45.54 -13.92
CA TRP A 428 6.32 45.53 -15.35
C TRP A 428 5.91 46.92 -15.86
N GLN A 429 5.06 47.64 -15.11
CA GLN A 429 4.63 48.99 -15.49
C GLN A 429 5.84 49.94 -15.61
N LEU A 430 6.76 49.89 -14.65
CA LEU A 430 7.99 50.68 -14.68
C LEU A 430 8.91 50.26 -15.84
N LEU A 431 9.05 48.96 -16.08
CA LEU A 431 9.92 48.44 -17.14
C LEU A 431 9.35 48.72 -18.54
N SER A 432 8.02 48.68 -18.67
CA SER A 432 7.30 49.02 -19.90
C SER A 432 7.34 50.52 -20.19
N SER A 433 7.30 51.39 -19.18
CA SER A 433 7.46 52.84 -19.40
C SER A 433 8.86 53.17 -19.92
N VAL A 434 9.90 52.56 -19.32
CA VAL A 434 11.29 52.72 -19.78
C VAL A 434 11.47 52.19 -21.20
N ALA A 435 10.88 51.03 -21.52
CA ALA A 435 10.92 50.47 -22.87
C ALA A 435 10.24 51.38 -23.92
N SER A 436 9.15 52.05 -23.54
CA SER A 436 8.46 52.99 -24.44
C SER A 436 9.25 54.27 -24.70
N GLU A 437 10.08 54.69 -23.74
CA GLU A 437 10.95 55.87 -23.86
C GLU A 437 12.27 55.55 -24.60
N GLN A 438 12.69 54.29 -24.62
CA GLN A 438 13.98 53.87 -25.18
C GLN A 438 13.84 52.77 -26.23
N ALA A 439 13.95 53.13 -27.50
CA ALA A 439 13.81 52.19 -28.63
C ALA A 439 14.79 51.00 -28.61
N ALA A 440 15.92 51.11 -27.90
CA ALA A 440 16.91 50.03 -27.77
C ALA A 440 16.61 49.06 -26.61
N PHE A 441 15.69 49.40 -25.69
CA PHE A 441 15.42 48.61 -24.49
C PHE A 441 14.29 47.60 -24.75
N LYS A 442 14.62 46.31 -24.75
CA LYS A 442 13.64 45.22 -24.88
C LYS A 442 13.25 44.70 -23.51
N ALA A 443 11.99 44.92 -23.15
CA ALA A 443 11.44 44.47 -21.87
C ALA A 443 11.58 42.95 -21.63
N GLU A 444 11.59 42.17 -22.72
CA GLU A 444 11.74 40.70 -22.71
C GLU A 444 13.11 40.23 -22.21
N ASP A 445 14.18 41.03 -22.41
CA ASP A 445 15.54 40.66 -21.98
C ASP A 445 15.69 40.72 -20.44
N HIS A 446 14.73 41.33 -19.75
CA HIS A 446 14.75 41.56 -18.30
C HIS A 446 13.71 40.74 -17.51
N LEU A 447 13.06 39.77 -18.14
CA LEU A 447 12.00 38.96 -17.50
C LEU A 447 12.47 38.20 -16.26
N THR A 448 13.68 37.64 -16.27
CA THR A 448 14.24 36.99 -15.08
C THR A 448 14.46 38.00 -13.95
N ALA A 449 14.89 39.22 -14.28
CA ALA A 449 15.15 40.26 -13.30
C ALA A 449 13.87 40.75 -12.61
N LEU A 450 12.75 40.84 -13.35
CA LEU A 450 11.44 41.16 -12.79
C LEU A 450 11.05 40.26 -11.63
N ALA A 451 11.35 38.96 -11.74
CA ALA A 451 10.97 37.97 -10.75
C ALA A 451 12.01 37.75 -9.64
N THR A 452 13.30 37.79 -9.98
CA THR A 452 14.37 37.30 -9.10
C THR A 452 15.09 38.39 -8.31
N LEU A 453 15.13 39.64 -8.81
CA LEU A 453 15.84 40.73 -8.11
C LEU A 453 15.10 41.20 -6.87
N SER A 454 15.86 41.66 -5.86
CA SER A 454 15.29 42.43 -4.76
C SER A 454 14.70 43.76 -5.27
N ASP A 455 13.85 44.41 -4.48
CA ASP A 455 13.25 45.70 -4.90
C ASP A 455 14.34 46.77 -5.11
N GLN A 456 15.41 46.73 -4.31
CA GLN A 456 16.56 47.62 -4.44
C GLN A 456 17.37 47.34 -5.71
N ASP A 457 17.71 46.07 -5.96
CA ASP A 457 18.49 45.71 -7.15
C ASP A 457 17.73 45.98 -8.44
N PHE A 458 16.40 45.78 -8.41
CA PHE A 458 15.53 46.11 -9.52
C PHE A 458 15.47 47.63 -9.77
N ALA A 459 15.40 48.44 -8.71
CA ALA A 459 15.47 49.91 -8.84
C ALA A 459 16.81 50.36 -9.44
N VAL A 460 17.93 49.81 -8.98
CA VAL A 460 19.27 50.11 -9.50
C VAL A 460 19.38 49.71 -10.98
N LEU A 461 18.82 48.57 -11.38
CA LEU A 461 18.77 48.14 -12.79
C LEU A 461 18.05 49.17 -13.66
N ILE A 462 16.90 49.68 -13.20
CA ILE A 462 16.11 50.68 -13.93
C ILE A 462 16.83 52.02 -13.98
N GLU A 463 17.46 52.44 -12.89
CA GLU A 463 18.24 53.70 -12.83
C GLU A 463 19.46 53.64 -13.76
N ALA A 464 20.18 52.52 -13.79
CA ALA A 464 21.32 52.31 -14.69
C ALA A 464 20.93 52.26 -16.17
N GLY A 465 19.69 51.84 -16.47
CA GLY A 465 19.13 51.83 -17.81
C GLY A 465 18.68 53.20 -18.32
N ARG A 466 18.55 54.22 -17.47
CA ARG A 466 18.25 55.58 -17.95
C ARG A 466 19.51 56.24 -18.50
N PRO A 467 19.56 56.65 -19.78
CA PRO A 467 20.65 57.51 -20.23
C PRO A 467 20.62 58.77 -19.38
N ALA A 468 21.77 59.15 -18.82
CA ALA A 468 21.90 60.39 -18.07
C ALA A 468 21.41 61.53 -18.98
N LEU A 469 20.22 62.07 -18.70
CA LEU A 469 19.72 63.28 -19.32
C LEU A 469 20.67 64.41 -18.91
N THR A 470 21.73 64.60 -19.68
CA THR A 470 22.62 65.74 -19.54
C THR A 470 21.80 67.01 -19.78
N PHE A 471 21.65 67.79 -18.72
CA PHE A 471 21.20 69.18 -18.75
C PHE A 471 21.96 69.92 -19.85
N ARG A 472 21.25 70.33 -20.90
CA ARG A 472 21.78 71.11 -22.01
C ARG A 472 21.75 72.58 -21.58
N HIS A 473 22.89 73.12 -21.16
CA HIS A 473 23.10 74.56 -21.11
C HIS A 473 23.52 75.04 -22.51
N GLU A 474 22.91 76.14 -22.95
CA GLU A 474 23.15 76.79 -24.25
C GLU A 474 24.62 77.17 -24.46
N GLY A 475 25.12 76.99 -25.69
CA GLY A 475 26.31 77.69 -26.18
C GLY A 475 27.13 76.93 -27.23
N GLY A 476 27.02 77.35 -28.49
CA GLY A 476 28.16 77.41 -29.42
C GLY A 476 28.40 76.25 -30.39
N LEU A 477 28.26 76.56 -31.68
CA LEU A 477 28.70 75.82 -32.89
C LEU A 477 30.09 75.13 -32.78
N GLN A 478 30.21 73.88 -33.27
CA GLN A 478 30.89 73.53 -34.54
C GLN A 478 30.89 72.01 -34.80
N THR A 479 31.19 71.69 -36.05
CA THR A 479 30.89 70.52 -36.88
C THR A 479 31.79 69.28 -36.71
N ALA A 480 31.23 68.15 -37.17
CA ALA A 480 31.86 66.99 -37.84
C ALA A 480 32.25 65.76 -37.00
N GLY A 481 31.91 64.58 -37.55
CA GLY A 481 32.58 63.31 -37.27
C GLY A 481 31.67 62.18 -36.82
N ASN A 482 31.23 61.34 -37.78
CA ASN A 482 30.75 59.98 -37.52
C ASN A 482 31.81 59.19 -36.75
N GLU A 483 31.42 58.55 -35.64
CA GLU A 483 31.97 57.25 -35.22
C GLU A 483 31.04 56.60 -34.18
N GLN A 484 30.57 55.39 -34.49
CA GLN A 484 29.93 54.47 -33.54
C GLN A 484 30.90 54.12 -32.41
N PRO A 485 30.39 53.74 -31.23
CA PRO A 485 31.02 52.64 -30.52
C PRO A 485 30.03 51.55 -30.10
N ASP A 486 30.27 50.35 -30.62
CA ASP A 486 29.88 49.07 -30.04
C ASP A 486 30.61 48.86 -28.70
N VAL A 487 30.14 49.44 -27.59
CA VAL A 487 30.57 49.02 -26.24
C VAL A 487 29.46 49.25 -25.21
N TYR A 488 28.49 48.34 -25.11
CA TYR A 488 27.58 48.27 -23.94
C TYR A 488 27.17 46.82 -23.67
N TRP A 489 28.12 45.96 -23.28
CA TRP A 489 27.82 44.63 -22.73
C TRP A 489 28.77 44.21 -21.59
N MET A 490 29.29 45.19 -20.83
CA MET A 490 30.22 44.90 -19.73
C MET A 490 29.95 45.72 -18.46
N ILE A 491 28.68 45.85 -18.07
CA ILE A 491 28.31 46.42 -16.76
C ILE A 491 27.22 45.53 -16.14
N LEU A 492 27.58 44.33 -15.68
CA LEU A 492 26.71 43.55 -14.78
C LEU A 492 27.49 42.56 -13.87
N THR A 493 28.78 42.78 -13.63
CA THR A 493 29.58 41.92 -12.73
C THR A 493 30.25 42.63 -11.54
N HIS A 494 30.13 43.94 -11.35
CA HIS A 494 30.66 44.58 -10.14
C HIS A 494 29.76 45.70 -9.61
N VAL A 495 28.92 45.38 -8.62
CA VAL A 495 28.41 46.37 -7.67
C VAL A 495 29.37 46.43 -6.50
N ALA A 496 30.07 47.56 -6.37
CA ALA A 496 30.96 47.86 -5.25
C ALA A 496 30.16 48.37 -4.04
N ILE A 497 30.48 47.85 -2.87
CA ILE A 497 29.99 48.33 -1.55
C ILE A 497 30.88 49.51 -1.12
N PRO A 498 30.34 50.66 -0.68
CA PRO A 498 31.16 51.75 -0.14
C PRO A 498 31.65 51.41 1.29
N PRO A 499 32.87 51.83 1.69
CA PRO A 499 33.42 51.47 2.99
C PRO A 499 32.96 52.44 4.08
N GLN A 500 32.50 51.90 5.21
CA GLN A 500 32.58 52.61 6.50
C GLN A 500 33.44 51.81 7.49
N SER A 501 34.57 52.43 7.82
CA SER A 501 35.33 52.40 9.07
C SER A 501 35.54 51.07 9.83
N GLY A 502 36.80 50.62 9.82
CA GLY A 502 37.56 50.45 11.05
C GLY A 502 37.77 49.02 11.58
N SER A 503 38.86 48.36 11.16
CA SER A 503 40.00 47.97 12.02
C SER A 503 40.79 46.77 11.44
N ASN A 504 42.07 47.05 11.18
CA ASN A 504 43.26 46.20 11.09
C ASN A 504 43.14 44.75 10.59
N TRP A 505 43.62 44.55 9.35
CA TRP A 505 44.23 43.30 8.90
C TRP A 505 45.71 43.54 8.61
N THR A 506 46.57 42.60 9.02
CA THR A 506 47.92 42.43 8.51
C THR A 506 48.00 41.11 7.75
N GLY A 507 48.39 41.14 6.47
CA GLY A 507 48.93 39.99 5.75
C GLY A 507 48.31 39.69 4.38
N THR A 508 48.92 40.27 3.33
CA THR A 508 49.14 39.83 1.93
C THR A 508 48.92 38.32 1.64
N GLU A 509 48.37 37.86 0.50
CA GLU A 509 48.78 38.07 -0.91
C GLU A 509 47.77 37.48 -1.94
N CYS A 510 48.01 37.75 -3.23
CA CYS A 510 47.07 37.76 -4.37
C CYS A 510 46.70 36.45 -5.10
N ILE A 511 45.45 36.46 -5.62
CA ILE A 511 44.85 36.00 -6.91
C ILE A 511 45.60 34.99 -7.82
N ALA A 512 44.90 33.89 -8.17
CA ALA A 512 44.83 33.36 -9.53
C ALA A 512 43.45 32.67 -9.78
N LEU A 513 42.75 33.10 -10.83
CA LEU A 513 41.44 32.62 -11.30
C LEU A 513 41.60 31.50 -12.34
N ALA A 514 40.72 30.49 -12.30
CA ALA A 514 40.37 29.65 -13.44
C ALA A 514 38.90 29.19 -13.33
N PHE A 515 38.12 29.47 -14.38
CA PHE A 515 36.69 29.18 -14.55
C PHE A 515 36.47 27.77 -15.15
N LEU A 516 35.50 26.99 -14.64
CA LEU A 516 34.35 26.47 -15.42
C LEU A 516 33.32 25.69 -14.56
N ASN A 517 32.09 26.21 -14.56
CA ASN A 517 30.76 25.56 -14.51
C ASN A 517 30.51 24.24 -13.75
N LEU A 518 29.82 24.34 -12.59
CA LEU A 518 28.65 23.51 -12.22
C LEU A 518 28.00 24.06 -10.92
N TYR A 519 26.99 24.91 -11.06
CA TYR A 519 26.19 25.39 -9.92
C TYR A 519 25.21 24.30 -9.45
N THR A 520 25.51 23.69 -8.29
CA THR A 520 24.48 23.15 -7.39
C THR A 520 24.62 23.85 -6.04
N CYS A 521 23.54 24.51 -5.62
CA CYS A 521 23.51 25.34 -4.43
C CYS A 521 23.20 24.46 -3.21
N THR A 522 24.23 24.14 -2.41
CA THR A 522 24.08 23.83 -0.98
C THR A 522 25.14 24.61 -0.21
N ARG A 523 24.69 25.59 0.56
CA ARG A 523 25.49 26.43 1.47
C ARG A 523 25.80 25.60 2.73
N GLY A 524 27.09 25.42 3.04
CA GLY A 524 27.56 24.97 4.37
C GLY A 524 28.48 23.75 4.35
N GLY A 525 29.81 23.99 4.32
CA GLY A 525 30.82 22.95 4.54
C GLY A 525 32.24 23.47 4.34
N VAL A 526 32.94 23.78 5.44
CA VAL A 526 34.36 24.14 5.48
C VAL A 526 35.19 22.89 5.18
N GLY A 527 36.05 22.94 4.16
CA GLY A 527 36.97 21.86 3.83
C GLY A 527 38.32 22.02 4.56
N CYS A 528 38.76 20.96 5.24
CA CYS A 528 40.14 20.80 5.67
C CYS A 528 40.96 20.18 4.52
N LEU A 529 42.06 20.84 4.14
CA LEU A 529 43.12 20.32 3.30
C LEU A 529 44.18 19.67 4.19
N GLU A 530 44.48 18.39 3.96
CA GLU A 530 45.78 17.81 4.34
C GLU A 530 46.65 17.69 3.09
N THR A 531 47.86 18.23 3.24
CA THR A 531 48.96 18.20 2.27
C THR A 531 49.86 17.00 2.57
N GLY A 532 50.36 16.33 1.52
CA GLY A 532 51.33 15.25 1.67
C GLY A 532 51.81 14.70 0.32
N ARG A 533 52.81 15.36 -0.26
CA ARG A 533 53.56 14.98 -1.48
C ARG A 533 54.16 13.58 -1.39
N THR A 534 54.24 12.87 -2.54
CA THR A 534 55.56 12.56 -3.14
C THR A 534 55.44 12.31 -4.65
N VAL A 535 56.33 12.98 -5.39
CA VAL A 535 56.53 12.93 -6.83
C VAL A 535 57.64 11.92 -7.12
N LEU A 536 57.44 11.04 -8.11
CA LEU A 536 58.54 10.47 -8.91
C LEU A 536 58.11 10.44 -10.38
N THR A 537 58.59 11.48 -11.09
CA THR A 537 59.23 11.50 -12.42
C THR A 537 58.82 10.46 -13.47
N GLY A 538 58.40 10.95 -14.65
CA GLY A 538 58.01 10.22 -15.88
C GLY A 538 59.16 9.50 -16.63
N PRO A 539 59.24 9.46 -17.99
CA PRO A 539 58.60 10.35 -18.97
C PRO A 539 58.16 9.71 -20.33
N ARG A 540 57.58 10.56 -21.22
CA ARG A 540 57.58 10.51 -22.71
C ARG A 540 56.74 9.37 -23.36
N GLN A 541 56.09 9.50 -24.53
CA GLN A 541 56.20 10.43 -25.66
C GLN A 541 55.00 10.24 -26.63
N TRP A 542 54.46 11.35 -27.16
CA TRP A 542 54.02 11.64 -28.56
C TRP A 542 52.93 10.75 -29.18
N ASP A 543 51.75 11.31 -29.48
CA ASP A 543 51.32 11.95 -30.76
C ASP A 543 50.19 11.06 -31.31
N GLY A 544 49.14 11.45 -32.00
CA GLY A 544 48.69 12.69 -32.62
C GLY A 544 47.53 12.30 -33.55
N LEU A 545 46.63 13.27 -33.81
CA LEU A 545 45.76 13.38 -35.00
C LEU A 545 44.62 12.34 -35.25
N SER A 546 43.43 12.78 -34.85
CA SER A 546 42.28 13.15 -35.72
C SER A 546 41.88 12.33 -36.97
N HIS A 547 40.56 12.15 -37.02
CA HIS A 547 39.62 12.21 -38.16
C HIS A 547 39.06 10.93 -38.81
N ALA A 548 37.72 11.00 -38.94
CA ALA A 548 36.85 10.56 -40.03
C ALA A 548 36.13 9.21 -39.92
N SER A 549 34.85 9.30 -39.50
CA SER A 549 33.65 8.91 -40.27
C SER A 549 33.84 7.97 -41.48
N THR A 550 33.18 6.80 -41.46
CA THR A 550 32.27 6.39 -42.54
C THR A 550 31.28 5.28 -42.12
N GLN A 551 30.06 5.40 -42.64
CA GLN A 551 29.00 4.38 -42.69
C GLN A 551 29.43 3.17 -43.55
N GLN A 552 29.03 1.94 -43.21
CA GLN A 552 28.14 1.12 -44.06
C GLN A 552 27.76 -0.24 -43.46
N LYS A 553 26.55 -0.66 -43.84
CA LYS A 553 25.84 -1.93 -43.67
C LYS A 553 26.62 -3.17 -44.16
N HIS A 554 26.52 -4.31 -43.47
CA HIS A 554 25.65 -5.46 -43.84
C HIS A 554 25.97 -6.73 -43.00
N MET A 555 24.91 -7.30 -42.41
CA MET A 555 24.44 -8.68 -42.52
C MET A 555 25.39 -9.91 -42.57
N ILE A 556 24.96 -10.93 -41.80
CA ILE A 556 25.16 -12.40 -41.94
C ILE A 556 26.48 -12.97 -41.38
N SER A 557 26.43 -13.71 -40.27
CA SER A 557 26.22 -15.17 -40.32
C SER A 557 26.34 -15.84 -38.95
N ARG A 558 25.53 -16.87 -38.77
CA ARG A 558 25.64 -17.95 -37.78
C ARG A 558 26.95 -18.70 -37.96
N HIS A 559 27.56 -19.17 -36.88
CA HIS A 559 28.04 -20.56 -36.73
C HIS A 559 28.12 -20.90 -35.24
N GLY A 560 27.54 -22.03 -34.87
CA GLY A 560 27.69 -22.67 -33.55
C GLY A 560 28.74 -23.76 -33.61
N LEU A 561 29.30 -24.11 -32.45
CA LEU A 561 30.07 -25.31 -32.05
C LEU A 561 30.46 -25.00 -30.57
N LEU A 562 30.61 -25.91 -29.62
CA LEU A 562 30.34 -27.33 -29.45
C LEU A 562 30.44 -27.60 -27.94
N CYS A 563 29.91 -28.76 -27.55
CA CYS A 563 29.95 -29.42 -26.25
C CYS A 563 31.31 -29.43 -25.53
N PHE A 564 31.26 -29.48 -24.20
CA PHE A 564 32.24 -30.19 -23.38
C PHE A 564 31.49 -31.04 -22.33
N GLU A 565 31.49 -32.36 -22.55
CA GLU A 565 31.30 -33.40 -21.54
C GLU A 565 32.69 -33.91 -21.14
N GLN A 566 32.93 -34.13 -19.84
CA GLN A 566 33.55 -35.33 -19.24
C GLN A 566 34.06 -35.03 -17.81
N HIS A 567 33.51 -35.71 -16.80
CA HIS A 567 34.16 -36.90 -16.24
C HIS A 567 33.28 -37.59 -15.18
N GLN A 568 33.01 -38.87 -15.43
CA GLN A 568 32.53 -39.86 -14.47
C GLN A 568 33.70 -40.38 -13.61
N ALA A 569 33.43 -40.70 -12.34
CA ALA A 569 34.20 -41.69 -11.59
C ALA A 569 33.25 -42.51 -10.70
N ALA A 570 33.38 -43.83 -10.79
CA ALA A 570 32.56 -44.87 -10.18
C ALA A 570 33.22 -45.40 -8.86
N PRO A 571 32.57 -46.34 -8.12
CA PRO A 571 32.65 -46.41 -6.66
C PRO A 571 33.58 -47.50 -6.09
N GLY A 572 33.99 -47.34 -4.83
CA GLY A 572 34.66 -48.37 -4.02
C GLY A 572 33.86 -48.75 -2.76
N LYS A 573 33.69 -50.06 -2.54
CA LYS A 573 33.23 -50.74 -1.31
C LYS A 573 34.21 -51.94 -1.07
N PRO A 574 34.12 -52.70 0.04
CA PRO A 574 34.63 -52.40 1.38
C PRO A 574 35.65 -53.47 1.83
N SER A 575 36.34 -53.27 2.96
CA SER A 575 37.18 -54.31 3.57
C SER A 575 36.89 -54.48 5.05
N THR A 576 36.36 -55.66 5.37
CA THR A 576 36.23 -56.32 6.67
C THR A 576 37.60 -56.83 7.13
N ALA A 577 37.88 -56.87 8.45
CA ALA A 577 38.38 -58.08 9.16
C ALA A 577 38.72 -57.87 10.67
N HIS A 578 38.33 -58.90 11.45
CA HIS A 578 38.86 -59.46 12.71
C HIS A 578 38.48 -58.92 14.12
N ASN A 579 37.48 -59.56 14.78
CA ASN A 579 37.58 -60.64 15.81
C ASN A 579 38.70 -60.54 16.89
N LEU A 580 38.53 -60.77 18.21
CA LEU A 580 37.95 -61.92 18.97
C LEU A 580 37.93 -61.60 20.53
N PRO A 581 37.60 -62.51 21.49
CA PRO A 581 36.54 -62.32 22.53
C PRO A 581 36.99 -62.53 24.00
N VAL A 582 36.09 -62.36 25.00
CA VAL A 582 36.01 -63.19 26.24
C VAL A 582 34.58 -63.17 26.83
N LEU A 583 34.05 -64.36 27.15
CA LEU A 583 32.91 -64.74 28.01
C LEU A 583 33.50 -65.68 29.13
N PRO A 584 32.76 -66.28 30.10
CA PRO A 584 31.54 -65.95 30.85
C PRO A 584 31.65 -66.32 32.37
N LEU A 585 30.55 -66.23 33.15
CA LEU A 585 30.09 -67.20 34.21
C LEU A 585 28.82 -66.62 34.88
N CYS A 586 27.61 -67.17 34.66
CA CYS A 586 26.91 -68.23 35.42
C CYS A 586 26.51 -67.79 36.86
N THR A 587 25.34 -68.07 37.46
CA THR A 587 24.12 -68.87 37.17
C THR A 587 23.14 -68.67 38.37
N ARG A 588 21.85 -68.99 38.16
CA ARG A 588 20.86 -69.62 39.10
C ARG A 588 19.54 -68.87 39.37
N LEU A 589 18.53 -69.32 38.61
CA LEU A 589 17.12 -69.65 38.94
C LEU A 589 16.98 -70.58 40.19
N PRO A 590 15.78 -71.02 40.67
CA PRO A 590 14.41 -70.46 40.64
C PRO A 590 13.49 -70.82 41.88
N LEU A 591 12.18 -70.50 41.73
CA LEU A 591 10.97 -71.28 42.11
C LEU A 591 10.15 -70.99 43.41
N SER A 592 8.89 -70.60 43.15
CA SER A 592 7.59 -71.16 43.59
C SER A 592 7.03 -71.02 45.03
N SER A 593 5.84 -70.41 45.08
CA SER A 593 4.55 -70.93 45.61
C SER A 593 4.42 -71.39 47.07
N HIS A 594 3.55 -70.75 47.87
CA HIS A 594 2.31 -71.37 48.41
C HIS A 594 1.40 -70.42 49.24
N ARG A 595 0.10 -70.56 48.94
CA ARG A 595 -1.21 -70.35 49.62
C ARG A 595 -1.41 -69.81 51.07
N LEU A 596 -2.46 -68.97 51.16
CA LEU A 596 -3.70 -68.99 51.99
C LEU A 596 -3.84 -68.24 53.35
N CYS A 597 -5.02 -67.58 53.45
CA CYS A 597 -5.93 -67.33 54.59
C CYS A 597 -5.99 -65.97 55.34
N CYS A 598 -7.13 -65.29 55.11
CA CYS A 598 -8.06 -64.54 55.99
C CYS A 598 -7.59 -63.71 57.21
N GLY A 599 -8.20 -62.53 57.37
CA GLY A 599 -8.39 -61.89 58.68
C GLY A 599 -8.61 -60.37 58.64
N ASN A 600 -9.82 -59.93 59.00
CA ASN A 600 -10.25 -58.54 59.10
C ASN A 600 -9.66 -57.77 60.30
N SER A 601 -9.78 -56.43 60.21
CA SER A 601 -10.07 -55.47 61.29
C SER A 601 -8.92 -54.71 61.99
N HIS A 602 -8.94 -53.40 61.69
CA HIS A 602 -8.91 -52.26 62.62
C HIS A 602 -7.59 -51.68 63.21
N LEU A 603 -7.56 -50.34 63.10
CA LEU A 603 -6.91 -49.29 63.92
C LEU A 603 -5.55 -48.71 63.50
N SER A 604 -5.67 -47.53 62.89
CA SER A 604 -5.12 -46.22 63.31
C SER A 604 -3.63 -45.90 63.20
N HIS A 605 -3.40 -44.66 62.73
CA HIS A 605 -2.19 -43.84 62.85
C HIS A 605 -0.93 -44.29 62.10
N GLN A 606 -0.77 -43.77 60.87
CA GLN A 606 0.50 -43.13 60.49
C GLN A 606 0.30 -42.16 59.32
N HIS A 607 0.27 -40.86 59.65
CA HIS A 607 0.48 -39.79 58.69
C HIS A 607 1.98 -39.68 58.39
N GLY A 608 2.33 -39.55 57.10
CA GLY A 608 3.58 -38.89 56.72
C GLY A 608 4.50 -39.54 55.70
N PHE A 609 4.03 -40.12 54.57
CA PHE A 609 4.97 -40.48 53.47
C PHE A 609 4.42 -40.40 52.02
N SER A 610 3.20 -39.89 51.78
CA SER A 610 2.59 -39.89 50.44
C SER A 610 2.81 -38.59 49.62
N THR A 611 3.21 -37.49 50.25
CA THR A 611 3.40 -36.19 49.58
C THR A 611 4.73 -36.11 48.83
N VAL A 612 5.78 -36.79 49.31
CA VAL A 612 7.12 -36.80 48.69
C VAL A 612 7.14 -37.73 47.45
N ARG A 613 6.51 -38.90 47.53
CA ARG A 613 6.42 -39.84 46.40
C ARG A 613 5.58 -39.30 45.23
N ARG A 614 4.52 -38.53 45.52
CA ARG A 614 3.69 -37.87 44.50
C ARG A 614 4.40 -36.66 43.86
N LYS A 615 5.24 -35.93 44.61
CA LYS A 615 6.09 -34.86 44.04
C LYS A 615 7.21 -35.44 43.15
N LEU A 616 7.82 -36.56 43.54
CA LEU A 616 8.83 -37.29 42.75
C LEU A 616 8.27 -37.92 41.46
N LEU A 617 7.04 -38.46 41.49
CA LEU A 617 6.38 -39.01 40.29
C LEU A 617 5.92 -37.92 39.30
N ILE A 618 5.53 -36.73 39.80
CA ILE A 618 5.17 -35.58 38.95
C ILE A 618 6.44 -34.89 38.39
N SER A 619 7.56 -34.87 39.13
CA SER A 619 8.83 -34.38 38.60
C SER A 619 9.43 -35.34 37.57
N ALA A 620 9.33 -36.65 37.76
CA ALA A 620 9.81 -37.65 36.80
C ALA A 620 9.01 -37.61 35.47
N THR A 621 7.69 -37.45 35.51
CA THR A 621 6.86 -37.32 34.30
C THR A 621 7.04 -35.99 33.57
N LYS A 622 7.25 -34.88 34.29
CA LYS A 622 7.62 -33.59 33.68
C LYS A 622 9.03 -33.60 33.09
N SER A 623 9.98 -34.25 33.76
CA SER A 623 11.36 -34.43 33.27
C SER A 623 11.40 -35.30 32.01
N ALA A 624 10.59 -36.37 31.97
CA ALA A 624 10.47 -37.23 30.78
C ALA A 624 9.83 -36.50 29.58
N LEU A 625 8.84 -35.64 29.82
CA LEU A 625 8.24 -34.80 28.77
C LEU A 625 9.19 -33.69 28.28
N ALA A 626 10.00 -33.12 29.16
CA ALA A 626 11.04 -32.16 28.78
C ALA A 626 12.08 -32.82 27.86
N GLY A 627 12.58 -34.01 28.23
CA GLY A 627 13.51 -34.77 27.40
C GLY A 627 12.97 -35.11 26.01
N LYS A 628 11.67 -35.43 25.89
CA LYS A 628 11.03 -35.65 24.59
C LYS A 628 10.92 -34.38 23.76
N ALA A 629 10.57 -33.26 24.38
CA ALA A 629 10.47 -31.98 23.66
C ALA A 629 11.84 -31.51 23.14
N ASP A 630 12.91 -31.74 23.90
CA ASP A 630 14.27 -31.41 23.52
C ASP A 630 14.76 -32.34 22.39
N ALA A 631 14.46 -33.64 22.48
CA ALA A 631 14.79 -34.60 21.42
C ALA A 631 14.08 -34.27 20.09
N VAL A 632 12.79 -33.92 20.13
CA VAL A 632 12.05 -33.47 18.96
C VAL A 632 12.65 -32.17 18.39
N GLN A 633 12.94 -31.18 19.24
CA GLN A 633 13.57 -29.93 18.79
C GLN A 633 14.95 -30.14 18.17
N ALA A 634 15.77 -31.01 18.75
CA ALA A 634 17.07 -31.38 18.20
C ALA A 634 16.94 -32.00 16.81
N GLU A 635 15.92 -32.83 16.58
CA GLU A 635 15.71 -33.45 15.27
C GLU A 635 15.27 -32.44 14.19
N PHE A 636 14.40 -31.47 14.54
CA PHE A 636 14.11 -30.35 13.65
C PHE A 636 15.35 -29.47 13.37
N ALA A 637 16.22 -29.28 14.36
CA ALA A 637 17.46 -28.53 14.17
C ALA A 637 18.44 -29.25 13.24
N LYS A 638 18.56 -30.59 13.35
CA LYS A 638 19.33 -31.41 12.39
C LYS A 638 18.79 -31.32 10.97
N ALA A 639 17.48 -31.17 10.81
CA ALA A 639 16.83 -30.90 9.54
C ALA A 639 17.08 -29.47 8.99
N GLY A 640 17.82 -28.62 9.72
CA GLY A 640 18.07 -27.22 9.36
C GLY A 640 16.86 -26.29 9.59
N ILE A 641 15.83 -26.76 10.30
CA ILE A 641 14.63 -25.97 10.60
C ILE A 641 14.89 -25.14 11.86
N SER A 642 14.73 -23.81 11.75
CA SER A 642 15.09 -22.91 12.85
C SER A 642 14.23 -23.14 14.10
N ALA A 643 14.83 -22.89 15.27
CA ALA A 643 14.16 -23.07 16.56
C ALA A 643 12.84 -22.29 16.67
N GLU A 644 12.75 -21.09 16.07
CA GLU A 644 11.51 -20.29 16.05
C GLU A 644 10.39 -21.01 15.28
N VAL A 645 10.72 -21.57 14.12
CA VAL A 645 9.77 -22.33 13.28
C VAL A 645 9.34 -23.59 14.02
N THR A 646 10.29 -24.36 14.56
CA THR A 646 10.03 -25.56 15.34
C THR A 646 9.10 -25.27 16.52
N GLN A 647 9.34 -24.21 17.29
CA GLN A 647 8.46 -23.82 18.38
C GLN A 647 7.06 -23.42 17.90
N LYS A 648 6.95 -22.70 16.78
CA LYS A 648 5.64 -22.39 16.18
C LYS A 648 4.89 -23.66 15.78
N VAL A 649 5.57 -24.62 15.15
CA VAL A 649 5.01 -25.89 14.69
C VAL A 649 4.53 -26.73 15.88
N LEU A 650 5.38 -26.97 16.88
CA LEU A 650 5.05 -27.77 18.06
C LEU A 650 3.94 -27.13 18.91
N LYS A 651 3.88 -25.80 18.93
CA LYS A 651 2.79 -25.06 19.57
C LYS A 651 1.46 -25.20 18.84
N GLN A 652 1.50 -25.32 17.52
CA GLN A 652 0.31 -25.49 16.67
C GLN A 652 -0.15 -26.96 16.60
N TYR A 653 0.75 -27.92 16.70
CA TYR A 653 0.46 -29.36 16.67
C TYR A 653 1.29 -30.12 17.70
N LYS A 654 0.76 -30.14 18.94
CA LYS A 654 1.37 -30.84 20.07
C LYS A 654 1.61 -32.35 19.87
N PRO A 655 0.82 -33.11 19.09
CA PRO A 655 1.03 -34.55 18.95
C PRO A 655 2.42 -34.95 18.42
N TYR A 656 3.16 -34.06 17.75
CA TYR A 656 4.56 -34.35 17.39
C TYR A 656 5.48 -34.57 18.60
N LEU A 657 5.12 -34.06 19.78
CA LEU A 657 5.86 -34.31 21.03
C LEU A 657 5.69 -35.73 21.55
N ASP A 658 4.62 -36.41 21.12
CA ASP A 658 4.34 -37.80 21.50
C ASP A 658 4.88 -38.79 20.46
N TRP A 659 5.46 -38.30 19.36
CA TRP A 659 6.06 -39.15 18.34
C TRP A 659 7.39 -39.71 18.81
N ASP A 660 7.63 -40.97 18.48
CA ASP A 660 8.95 -41.56 18.61
C ASP A 660 9.90 -40.92 17.57
N VAL A 661 11.02 -40.40 18.04
CA VAL A 661 11.94 -39.59 17.21
C VAL A 661 12.55 -40.45 16.11
N GLU A 662 12.95 -41.67 16.45
CA GLU A 662 13.67 -42.59 15.58
C GLU A 662 12.74 -43.21 14.52
N THR A 663 11.57 -43.69 14.95
CA THR A 663 10.69 -44.51 14.09
C THR A 663 9.61 -43.72 13.35
N LYS A 664 9.28 -42.49 13.79
CA LYS A 664 8.21 -41.69 13.17
C LYS A 664 8.67 -40.31 12.72
N LEU A 665 9.24 -39.51 13.62
CA LEU A 665 9.54 -38.11 13.30
C LEU A 665 10.67 -37.97 12.29
N ARG A 666 11.80 -38.64 12.53
CA ARG A 666 12.96 -38.57 11.63
C ARG A 666 12.63 -39.08 10.22
N PRO A 667 12.02 -40.25 10.01
CA PRO A 667 11.67 -40.71 8.66
C PRO A 667 10.73 -39.73 7.93
N ALA A 668 9.74 -39.17 8.64
CA ALA A 668 8.83 -38.19 8.05
C ALA A 668 9.57 -36.89 7.66
N LEU A 669 10.45 -36.37 8.52
CA LEU A 669 11.25 -35.18 8.21
C LEU A 669 12.20 -35.43 7.02
N GLN A 670 12.90 -36.56 6.99
CA GLN A 670 13.83 -36.90 5.92
C GLN A 670 13.12 -37.01 4.56
N SER A 671 11.98 -37.69 4.52
CA SER A 671 11.17 -37.83 3.31
C SER A 671 10.71 -36.47 2.77
N TRP A 672 10.23 -35.56 3.64
CA TRP A 672 9.84 -34.20 3.24
C TRP A 672 11.03 -33.29 2.89
N LEU A 673 12.18 -33.46 3.53
CA LEU A 673 13.40 -32.72 3.20
C LEU A 673 13.93 -33.08 1.81
N GLN A 674 13.85 -34.36 1.45
CA GLN A 674 14.26 -34.83 0.14
C GLN A 674 13.41 -34.20 -0.98
N GLU A 675 12.11 -34.03 -0.75
CA GLU A 675 11.18 -33.49 -1.74
C GLU A 675 11.22 -31.96 -1.85
N LEU A 676 11.22 -31.25 -0.72
CA LEU A 676 11.04 -29.79 -0.69
C LEU A 676 12.32 -29.00 -0.41
N GLY A 677 13.34 -29.65 0.16
CA GLY A 677 14.46 -28.97 0.79
C GLY A 677 14.07 -28.21 2.07
N THR A 678 15.09 -27.77 2.81
CA THR A 678 14.94 -27.19 4.16
C THR A 678 14.09 -25.92 4.21
N GLU A 679 14.32 -24.97 3.29
CA GLU A 679 13.62 -23.68 3.30
C GLU A 679 12.13 -23.83 3.01
N GLN A 680 11.78 -24.57 1.95
CA GLN A 680 10.37 -24.75 1.59
C GLN A 680 9.65 -25.60 2.63
N LEU A 681 10.28 -26.66 3.16
CA LEU A 681 9.72 -27.43 4.27
C LEU A 681 9.45 -26.56 5.49
N SER A 682 10.38 -25.67 5.85
CA SER A 682 10.20 -24.72 6.96
C SER A 682 9.00 -23.78 6.74
N GLN A 683 8.78 -23.32 5.50
CA GLN A 683 7.61 -22.51 5.15
C GLN A 683 6.31 -23.32 5.18
N GLN A 684 6.32 -24.56 4.68
CA GLN A 684 5.15 -25.42 4.64
C GLN A 684 4.72 -25.89 6.03
N LEU A 685 5.66 -26.26 6.90
CA LEU A 685 5.36 -26.63 8.29
C LEU A 685 4.66 -25.51 9.07
N GLN A 686 4.97 -24.25 8.77
CA GLN A 686 4.26 -23.11 9.38
C GLN A 686 2.83 -22.94 8.88
N LYS A 687 2.55 -23.36 7.63
CA LYS A 687 1.25 -23.25 6.98
C LYS A 687 0.37 -24.49 7.23
N VAL A 688 0.96 -25.67 7.31
CA VAL A 688 0.28 -26.97 7.31
C VAL A 688 0.59 -27.71 8.61
N ARG A 689 -0.31 -27.60 9.58
CA ARG A 689 -0.10 -28.13 10.94
C ARG A 689 0.17 -29.64 11.02
N ARG A 690 -0.29 -30.40 10.02
CA ARG A 690 -0.23 -31.86 9.98
C ARG A 690 0.62 -32.40 8.84
N LEU A 691 1.52 -31.59 8.27
CA LEU A 691 2.29 -31.98 7.08
C LEU A 691 3.02 -33.31 7.28
N LEU A 692 3.73 -33.47 8.40
CA LEU A 692 4.53 -34.67 8.67
C LEU A 692 3.70 -35.94 8.92
N VAL A 693 2.37 -35.80 9.13
CA VAL A 693 1.48 -36.96 9.32
C VAL A 693 1.31 -37.73 8.01
N CYS A 694 1.47 -37.06 6.87
CA CYS A 694 1.33 -37.66 5.55
C CYS A 694 2.70 -37.84 4.90
N LYS A 695 2.79 -38.84 4.04
CA LYS A 695 3.97 -39.03 3.22
C LYS A 695 3.97 -38.05 2.04
N PRO A 696 5.12 -37.55 1.57
CA PRO A 696 5.20 -36.64 0.43
C PRO A 696 4.54 -37.22 -0.82
N GLU A 697 4.67 -38.53 -1.04
CA GLU A 697 4.10 -39.22 -2.21
C GLU A 697 2.57 -39.13 -2.20
N GLU A 698 1.92 -39.31 -1.04
CA GLU A 698 0.46 -39.19 -0.89
C GLU A 698 0.00 -37.76 -1.16
N CYS A 699 0.74 -36.76 -0.66
CA CYS A 699 0.44 -35.36 -0.92
C CYS A 699 0.62 -34.99 -2.40
N SER A 700 1.69 -35.51 -3.04
CA SER A 700 1.98 -35.30 -4.46
C SER A 700 0.93 -35.98 -5.35
N GLU A 701 0.44 -37.16 -4.95
CA GLU A 701 -0.63 -37.88 -5.63
C GLU A 701 -1.94 -37.06 -5.61
N VAL A 702 -2.34 -36.55 -4.45
CA VAL A 702 -3.52 -35.67 -4.32
C VAL A 702 -3.34 -34.39 -5.14
N TYR A 703 -2.15 -33.78 -5.10
CA TYR A 703 -1.84 -32.57 -5.84
C TYR A 703 -1.94 -32.79 -7.36
N SER A 704 -1.29 -33.84 -7.86
CA SER A 704 -1.29 -34.21 -9.29
C SER A 704 -2.68 -34.57 -9.77
N TRP A 705 -3.44 -35.30 -8.96
CA TRP A 705 -4.83 -35.64 -9.26
C TRP A 705 -5.75 -34.41 -9.32
N LEU A 706 -5.57 -33.43 -8.43
CA LEU A 706 -6.33 -32.16 -8.49
C LEU A 706 -6.02 -31.41 -9.79
N MET A 707 -4.74 -31.35 -10.19
CA MET A 707 -4.33 -30.73 -11.45
C MET A 707 -4.93 -31.45 -12.66
N SER A 708 -4.98 -32.79 -12.65
CA SER A 708 -5.61 -33.57 -13.73
C SER A 708 -7.12 -33.37 -13.83
N LYS A 709 -7.76 -32.78 -12.81
CA LYS A 709 -9.17 -32.38 -12.81
C LYS A 709 -9.37 -30.90 -13.12
N GLY A 710 -8.33 -30.18 -13.56
CA GLY A 710 -8.39 -28.74 -13.84
C GLY A 710 -8.44 -27.85 -12.60
N VAL A 711 -8.30 -28.42 -11.40
CA VAL A 711 -8.33 -27.67 -10.13
C VAL A 711 -6.96 -27.06 -9.88
N ASN A 712 -6.93 -25.78 -9.51
CA ASN A 712 -5.69 -25.09 -9.14
C ASN A 712 -5.16 -25.61 -7.79
N ALA A 713 -4.34 -26.65 -7.84
CA ALA A 713 -3.81 -27.33 -6.65
C ALA A 713 -2.93 -26.41 -5.78
N ALA A 714 -2.19 -25.47 -6.38
CA ALA A 714 -1.41 -24.47 -5.64
C ALA A 714 -2.30 -23.58 -4.75
N ARG A 715 -3.50 -23.20 -5.24
CA ARG A 715 -4.48 -22.46 -4.45
C ARG A 715 -5.07 -23.31 -3.31
N VAL A 716 -5.35 -24.60 -3.59
CA VAL A 716 -5.81 -25.55 -2.57
C VAL A 716 -4.76 -25.69 -1.47
N GLN A 717 -3.47 -25.83 -1.83
CA GLN A 717 -2.36 -25.85 -0.88
C GLN A 717 -2.31 -24.56 -0.03
N GLN A 718 -2.48 -23.40 -0.66
CA GLN A 718 -2.41 -22.11 0.02
C GLN A 718 -3.55 -21.90 1.03
N LYS A 719 -4.79 -22.24 0.65
CA LYS A 719 -6.00 -21.92 1.42
C LYS A 719 -6.52 -23.08 2.27
N ALA A 720 -6.25 -24.32 1.88
CA ALA A 720 -6.78 -25.53 2.48
C ALA A 720 -5.76 -26.67 2.43
N SER A 721 -4.53 -26.41 2.88
CA SER A 721 -3.45 -27.40 2.91
C SER A 721 -3.81 -28.74 3.54
N VAL A 722 -4.79 -28.75 4.47
CA VAL A 722 -5.35 -29.97 5.06
C VAL A 722 -5.89 -30.96 4.03
N VAL A 723 -6.33 -30.50 2.85
CA VAL A 723 -6.81 -31.35 1.76
C VAL A 723 -5.70 -32.26 1.22
N LEU A 724 -4.48 -31.74 1.12
CA LEU A 724 -3.33 -32.51 0.64
C LEU A 724 -2.91 -33.59 1.64
N THR A 725 -3.27 -33.42 2.91
CA THR A 725 -3.00 -34.41 3.97
C THR A 725 -4.13 -35.44 4.16
N ARG A 726 -5.07 -35.53 3.21
CA ARG A 726 -6.13 -36.55 3.24
C ARG A 726 -5.79 -37.67 2.28
N GLU A 727 -6.23 -38.88 2.62
CA GLU A 727 -6.20 -40.00 1.69
C GLU A 727 -6.89 -39.63 0.38
N ILE A 728 -6.24 -39.92 -0.75
CA ILE A 728 -6.73 -39.55 -2.07
C ILE A 728 -8.14 -40.08 -2.34
N ARG A 729 -8.46 -41.30 -1.88
CA ARG A 729 -9.81 -41.89 -2.00
C ARG A 729 -10.87 -41.02 -1.33
N ALA A 730 -10.57 -40.45 -0.15
CA ALA A 730 -11.50 -39.58 0.56
C ALA A 730 -11.70 -38.24 -0.16
N VAL A 731 -10.63 -37.70 -0.78
CA VAL A 731 -10.71 -36.49 -1.62
C VAL A 731 -11.54 -36.77 -2.87
N GLN A 732 -11.28 -37.89 -3.56
CA GLN A 732 -12.00 -38.36 -4.74
C GLN A 732 -13.49 -38.56 -4.46
N SER A 733 -13.87 -39.25 -3.38
CA SER A 733 -15.27 -39.42 -3.02
C SER A 733 -15.96 -38.09 -2.71
N THR A 734 -15.26 -37.15 -2.08
CA THR A 734 -15.80 -35.81 -1.81
C THR A 734 -16.01 -35.02 -3.10
N PHE A 735 -15.05 -35.11 -4.03
CA PHE A 735 -15.18 -34.51 -5.36
C PHE A 735 -16.31 -35.12 -6.17
N GLN A 736 -16.50 -36.44 -6.11
CA GLN A 736 -17.61 -37.13 -6.76
C GLN A 736 -18.96 -36.69 -6.18
N ALA A 737 -19.06 -36.50 -4.85
CA ALA A 737 -20.26 -35.96 -4.22
C ALA A 737 -20.58 -34.53 -4.69
N LEU A 738 -19.56 -33.71 -4.97
CA LEU A 738 -19.75 -32.40 -5.61
C LEU A 738 -20.22 -32.56 -7.07
N GLN A 739 -19.63 -33.47 -7.85
CA GLN A 739 -20.05 -33.74 -9.24
C GLN A 739 -21.49 -34.24 -9.35
N GLN A 740 -22.00 -34.97 -8.35
CA GLN A 740 -23.40 -35.41 -8.29
C GLN A 740 -24.40 -34.23 -8.22
N ALA A 741 -23.98 -33.05 -7.79
CA ALA A 741 -24.76 -31.81 -7.92
C ALA A 741 -24.68 -31.19 -9.35
N ALA A 742 -24.23 -31.98 -10.32
CA ALA A 742 -24.18 -31.68 -11.75
C ALA A 742 -23.40 -30.40 -12.10
N PHE A 743 -22.35 -30.06 -11.36
CA PHE A 743 -21.45 -28.97 -11.76
C PHE A 743 -20.63 -29.35 -12.99
N SER A 744 -20.49 -28.43 -13.95
CA SER A 744 -19.52 -28.61 -15.05
C SER A 744 -18.08 -28.53 -14.55
N ASP A 745 -17.10 -29.02 -15.30
CA ASP A 745 -15.68 -28.99 -14.90
C ASP A 745 -15.17 -27.56 -14.64
N ALA A 746 -15.63 -26.58 -15.43
CA ALA A 746 -15.32 -25.17 -15.23
C ALA A 746 -15.92 -24.63 -13.94
N GLN A 747 -17.18 -24.98 -13.63
CA GLN A 747 -17.84 -24.60 -12.39
C GLN A 747 -17.21 -25.29 -11.18
N MET A 748 -16.83 -26.57 -11.29
CA MET A 748 -16.09 -27.31 -10.27
C MET A 748 -14.76 -26.64 -9.94
N SER A 749 -14.02 -26.23 -10.97
CA SER A 749 -12.75 -25.50 -10.81
C SER A 749 -12.96 -24.16 -10.11
N ALA A 750 -13.99 -23.39 -10.50
CA ALA A 750 -14.36 -22.13 -9.84
C ALA A 750 -14.81 -22.33 -8.38
N LEU A 751 -15.59 -23.38 -8.12
CA LEU A 751 -16.08 -23.75 -6.79
C LEU A 751 -14.91 -24.08 -5.87
N LEU A 752 -13.99 -24.95 -6.30
CA LEU A 752 -12.84 -25.38 -5.52
C LEU A 752 -11.76 -24.29 -5.40
N TYR A 753 -11.67 -23.38 -6.37
CA TYR A 753 -10.84 -22.18 -6.24
C TYR A 753 -11.31 -21.30 -5.06
N LYS A 754 -12.63 -21.23 -4.85
CA LYS A 754 -13.22 -20.42 -3.78
C LYS A 754 -13.34 -21.16 -2.45
N HIS A 755 -13.75 -22.43 -2.48
CA HIS A 755 -14.07 -23.28 -1.33
C HIS A 755 -13.17 -24.54 -1.26
N PRO A 756 -11.84 -24.40 -1.25
CA PRO A 756 -10.96 -25.57 -1.29
C PRO A 756 -11.12 -26.46 -0.04
N LEU A 757 -11.59 -25.91 1.08
CA LEU A 757 -11.90 -26.66 2.30
C LEU A 757 -13.06 -27.66 2.13
N ALA A 758 -13.90 -27.55 1.11
CA ALA A 758 -14.96 -28.54 0.85
C ALA A 758 -14.39 -29.96 0.77
N LEU A 759 -13.24 -30.12 0.10
CA LEU A 759 -12.54 -31.39 -0.05
C LEU A 759 -12.00 -31.95 1.28
N ALA A 760 -11.95 -31.14 2.34
CA ALA A 760 -11.47 -31.57 3.66
C ALA A 760 -12.55 -32.25 4.52
N TYR A 761 -13.83 -32.01 4.24
CA TYR A 761 -14.93 -32.37 5.15
C TYR A 761 -15.61 -33.72 4.85
N GLY A 762 -15.24 -34.36 3.74
CA GLY A 762 -15.76 -35.68 3.36
C GLY A 762 -17.10 -35.63 2.62
N PRO A 763 -17.47 -36.71 1.90
CA PRO A 763 -18.63 -36.72 1.00
C PRO A 763 -19.95 -36.55 1.74
N LYS A 764 -20.15 -37.20 2.90
CA LYS A 764 -21.40 -37.11 3.68
C LYS A 764 -21.73 -35.68 4.09
N ARG A 765 -20.72 -34.95 4.57
CA ARG A 765 -20.90 -33.57 5.04
C ARG A 765 -21.13 -32.62 3.88
N VAL A 766 -20.32 -32.73 2.82
CA VAL A 766 -20.48 -31.91 1.61
C VAL A 766 -21.84 -32.16 0.97
N GLY A 767 -22.23 -33.42 0.77
CA GLY A 767 -23.54 -33.79 0.24
C GLY A 767 -24.69 -33.30 1.12
N GLY A 768 -24.58 -33.46 2.45
CA GLY A 768 -25.57 -32.92 3.39
C GLY A 768 -25.69 -31.40 3.31
N THR A 769 -24.58 -30.66 3.18
CA THR A 769 -24.59 -29.20 3.02
C THR A 769 -25.25 -28.79 1.71
N LEU A 770 -24.94 -29.48 0.60
CA LEU A 770 -25.58 -29.24 -0.69
C LEU A 770 -27.09 -29.50 -0.64
N GLN A 771 -27.50 -30.60 -0.01
CA GLN A 771 -28.90 -30.95 0.18
C GLN A 771 -29.62 -29.89 1.04
N ALA A 772 -29.02 -29.48 2.16
CA ALA A 772 -29.58 -28.43 3.02
C ALA A 772 -29.77 -27.12 2.25
N VAL A 773 -28.79 -26.70 1.45
CA VAL A 773 -28.90 -25.50 0.60
C VAL A 773 -30.00 -25.66 -0.45
N SER A 774 -30.12 -26.83 -1.08
CA SER A 774 -31.16 -27.11 -2.08
C SER A 774 -32.57 -27.03 -1.47
N THR A 775 -32.76 -27.64 -0.30
CA THR A 775 -34.00 -27.59 0.47
C THR A 775 -34.35 -26.15 0.88
N MET A 776 -33.39 -25.39 1.43
CA MET A 776 -33.66 -23.99 1.83
C MET A 776 -34.00 -23.08 0.65
N LEU A 777 -33.40 -23.31 -0.52
CA LEU A 777 -33.70 -22.54 -1.73
C LEU A 777 -34.96 -23.02 -2.45
N ASN A 778 -35.55 -24.14 -2.04
CA ASN A 778 -36.58 -24.87 -2.77
C ASN A 778 -36.22 -25.02 -4.27
N THR A 779 -34.95 -25.34 -4.54
CA THR A 779 -34.40 -25.37 -5.90
C THR A 779 -33.61 -26.67 -6.08
N PRO A 780 -33.86 -27.47 -7.13
CA PRO A 780 -33.09 -28.68 -7.41
C PRO A 780 -31.60 -28.37 -7.59
N MET A 781 -30.71 -29.27 -7.13
CA MET A 781 -29.26 -29.10 -7.24
C MET A 781 -28.77 -28.94 -8.70
N ALA A 782 -29.51 -29.48 -9.68
CA ALA A 782 -29.18 -29.37 -11.09
C ALA A 782 -29.47 -27.97 -11.71
N CYS A 783 -30.13 -27.07 -10.98
CA CYS A 783 -30.46 -25.74 -11.47
C CYS A 783 -29.24 -24.80 -11.40
N ASP A 784 -29.04 -23.97 -12.43
CA ASP A 784 -27.93 -23.00 -12.46
C ASP A 784 -28.00 -21.98 -11.33
N ASN A 785 -29.20 -21.59 -10.90
CA ASN A 785 -29.37 -20.69 -9.76
C ASN A 785 -28.75 -21.27 -8.49
N PHE A 786 -28.93 -22.56 -8.21
CA PHE A 786 -28.32 -23.24 -7.06
C PHE A 786 -26.79 -23.17 -7.14
N ARG A 787 -26.21 -23.49 -8.30
CA ARG A 787 -24.76 -23.47 -8.53
C ARG A 787 -24.18 -22.06 -8.37
N GLN A 788 -24.86 -21.04 -8.90
CA GLN A 788 -24.44 -19.64 -8.75
C GLN A 788 -24.42 -19.18 -7.28
N VAL A 789 -25.38 -19.64 -6.48
CA VAL A 789 -25.38 -19.37 -5.02
C VAL A 789 -24.14 -19.96 -4.36
N LEU A 790 -23.80 -21.21 -4.67
CA LEU A 790 -22.61 -21.87 -4.10
C LEU A 790 -21.30 -21.22 -4.55
N LEU A 791 -21.21 -20.83 -5.83
CA LEU A 791 -20.07 -20.09 -6.37
C LEU A 791 -19.94 -18.68 -5.74
N THR A 792 -21.05 -18.08 -5.30
CA THR A 792 -21.06 -16.73 -4.68
C THR A 792 -20.93 -16.76 -3.16
N ALA A 793 -21.31 -17.87 -2.50
CA ALA A 793 -21.18 -18.07 -1.06
C ALA A 793 -19.73 -17.90 -0.55
N PRO A 794 -19.53 -17.49 0.71
CA PRO A 794 -18.20 -17.37 1.31
C PRO A 794 -17.57 -18.72 1.62
N ASP A 795 -16.23 -18.73 1.72
CA ASP A 795 -15.37 -19.92 1.87
C ASP A 795 -15.68 -20.80 3.10
N ARG A 796 -16.47 -20.29 4.05
CA ARG A 796 -16.91 -20.98 5.26
C ARG A 796 -18.15 -21.85 5.08
N LEU A 797 -18.81 -21.86 3.93
CA LEU A 797 -20.06 -22.60 3.73
C LEU A 797 -19.96 -24.08 4.17
N PHE A 798 -18.92 -24.79 3.72
CA PHE A 798 -18.73 -26.21 4.06
C PHE A 798 -18.10 -26.44 5.45
N SER A 799 -17.67 -25.37 6.13
CA SER A 799 -17.06 -25.45 7.46
C SER A 799 -18.06 -25.65 8.60
N MET A 800 -19.36 -25.57 8.31
CA MET A 800 -20.46 -25.83 9.24
C MET A 800 -21.12 -27.19 8.95
N SER A 801 -21.78 -27.79 9.95
CA SER A 801 -22.61 -28.98 9.69
C SER A 801 -23.85 -28.57 8.90
N PRO A 802 -24.44 -29.49 8.12
CA PRO A 802 -25.67 -29.22 7.40
C PRO A 802 -26.79 -28.71 8.31
N ASP A 803 -26.94 -29.32 9.49
CA ASP A 803 -28.00 -28.98 10.46
C ASP A 803 -27.82 -27.56 11.01
N THR A 804 -26.62 -27.21 11.47
CA THR A 804 -26.34 -25.87 12.00
C THR A 804 -26.42 -24.80 10.91
N LEU A 805 -26.06 -25.12 9.66
CA LEU A 805 -26.28 -24.21 8.54
C LEU A 805 -27.79 -23.97 8.32
N HIS A 806 -28.58 -25.04 8.32
CA HIS A 806 -30.02 -24.98 8.16
C HIS A 806 -30.68 -24.18 9.29
N GLU A 807 -30.40 -24.52 10.55
CA GLU A 807 -30.91 -23.84 11.75
C GLU A 807 -30.67 -22.33 11.67
N ARG A 808 -29.43 -21.89 11.40
CA ARG A 808 -29.10 -20.46 11.39
C ARG A 808 -29.71 -19.69 10.23
N VAL A 809 -29.82 -20.31 9.05
CA VAL A 809 -30.48 -19.68 7.90
C VAL A 809 -31.98 -19.64 8.12
N ALA A 810 -32.58 -20.70 8.67
CA ALA A 810 -33.99 -20.74 9.02
C ALA A 810 -34.32 -19.68 10.08
N PHE A 811 -33.49 -19.56 11.13
CA PHE A 811 -33.60 -18.50 12.13
C PHE A 811 -33.55 -17.11 11.51
N PHE A 812 -32.58 -16.85 10.62
CA PHE A 812 -32.47 -15.57 9.92
C PHE A 812 -33.73 -15.26 9.09
N CYS A 813 -34.25 -16.25 8.35
CA CYS A 813 -35.47 -16.09 7.56
C CYS A 813 -36.72 -15.88 8.43
N GLN A 814 -36.83 -16.60 9.54
CA GLN A 814 -37.95 -16.44 10.47
C GLN A 814 -37.98 -15.04 11.10
N MET A 815 -36.81 -14.52 11.46
CA MET A 815 -36.69 -13.23 12.15
C MET A 815 -36.79 -12.03 11.23
N TYR A 816 -36.17 -12.10 10.04
CA TYR A 816 -35.89 -10.89 9.25
C TYR A 816 -36.57 -10.84 7.89
N ALA A 817 -36.83 -11.97 7.22
CA ALA A 817 -37.67 -12.01 6.01
C ALA A 817 -37.94 -13.42 5.49
N THR A 818 -39.12 -13.61 4.90
CA THR A 818 -39.54 -14.84 4.24
C THR A 818 -39.27 -14.77 2.73
N GLY A 819 -38.80 -15.88 2.14
CA GLY A 819 -38.65 -16.02 0.69
C GLY A 819 -37.30 -16.55 0.23
N THR A 820 -37.30 -17.20 -0.94
CA THR A 820 -36.11 -17.84 -1.53
C THR A 820 -34.99 -16.85 -1.86
N HIS A 821 -35.32 -15.60 -2.19
CA HIS A 821 -34.33 -14.54 -2.42
C HIS A 821 -33.56 -14.15 -1.14
N VAL A 822 -34.21 -14.24 0.03
CA VAL A 822 -33.60 -13.94 1.33
C VAL A 822 -32.62 -15.03 1.70
N VAL A 823 -33.03 -16.30 1.57
CA VAL A 823 -32.15 -17.47 1.77
C VAL A 823 -30.93 -17.36 0.86
N ARG A 824 -31.15 -17.08 -0.43
CA ARG A 824 -30.08 -16.85 -1.40
C ARG A 824 -29.11 -15.78 -0.90
N THR A 825 -29.63 -14.65 -0.46
CA THR A 825 -28.81 -13.53 0.00
C THR A 825 -28.06 -13.88 1.28
N ALA A 826 -28.70 -14.53 2.26
CA ALA A 826 -28.05 -15.00 3.49
C ALA A 826 -26.87 -15.96 3.19
N LEU A 827 -27.04 -16.86 2.23
CA LEU A 827 -26.00 -17.80 1.80
C LEU A 827 -24.86 -17.11 1.04
N THR A 828 -25.15 -16.18 0.13
CA THR A 828 -24.12 -15.48 -0.65
C THR A 828 -23.36 -14.43 0.17
N THR A 829 -23.99 -13.88 1.21
CA THR A 829 -23.41 -12.88 2.09
C THR A 829 -22.66 -13.46 3.28
N GLY A 830 -23.00 -14.68 3.71
CA GLY A 830 -22.30 -15.35 4.81
C GLY A 830 -22.87 -15.11 6.19
N VAL A 831 -24.10 -14.62 6.31
CA VAL A 831 -24.70 -14.30 7.62
C VAL A 831 -24.76 -15.51 8.54
N PHE A 832 -24.97 -16.71 7.99
CA PHE A 832 -25.01 -17.96 8.75
C PHE A 832 -23.74 -18.25 9.58
N VAL A 833 -22.62 -17.59 9.29
CA VAL A 833 -21.39 -17.72 10.09
C VAL A 833 -21.58 -17.10 11.49
N THR A 834 -22.43 -16.08 11.63
CA THR A 834 -22.76 -15.43 12.89
C THR A 834 -23.72 -16.30 13.70
N PRO A 835 -23.48 -16.59 15.00
CA PRO A 835 -24.44 -17.32 15.85
C PRO A 835 -25.71 -16.50 16.12
N GLU A 836 -26.84 -17.17 16.36
CA GLU A 836 -28.16 -16.54 16.54
C GLU A 836 -28.20 -15.47 17.66
N PRO A 837 -27.65 -15.71 18.88
CA PRO A 837 -27.66 -14.68 19.92
C PRO A 837 -26.87 -13.43 19.53
N VAL A 838 -25.83 -13.62 18.71
CA VAL A 838 -25.00 -12.52 18.19
C VAL A 838 -25.76 -11.77 17.09
N MET A 839 -26.49 -12.46 16.22
CA MET A 839 -27.35 -11.82 15.22
C MET A 839 -28.40 -10.93 15.92
N GLN A 840 -29.10 -11.45 16.93
CA GLN A 840 -30.11 -10.70 17.68
C GLN A 840 -29.50 -9.47 18.37
N SER A 841 -28.38 -9.63 19.08
CA SER A 841 -27.69 -8.53 19.74
C SER A 841 -27.26 -7.43 18.75
N ARG A 842 -26.76 -7.83 17.57
CA ARG A 842 -26.36 -6.88 16.52
C ARG A 842 -27.55 -6.19 15.87
N ALA A 843 -28.65 -6.91 15.65
CA ALA A 843 -29.88 -6.34 15.12
C ALA A 843 -30.48 -5.31 16.10
N ALA A 844 -30.51 -5.60 17.40
CA ALA A 844 -30.96 -4.67 18.43
C ALA A 844 -30.09 -3.40 18.48
N LYS A 845 -28.76 -3.55 18.39
CA LYS A 845 -27.85 -2.40 18.32
C LYS A 845 -27.99 -1.58 17.04
N LEU A 846 -28.26 -2.24 15.91
CA LEU A 846 -28.55 -1.54 14.64
C LEU A 846 -29.82 -0.69 14.77
N GLN A 847 -30.87 -1.26 15.35
CA GLN A 847 -32.11 -0.58 15.64
C GLN A 847 -31.90 0.62 16.58
N GLU A 848 -31.13 0.44 17.65
CA GLU A 848 -30.76 1.53 18.58
C GLU A 848 -29.97 2.65 17.88
N GLN A 849 -28.94 2.31 17.09
CA GLN A 849 -28.04 3.28 16.47
C GLN A 849 -28.66 4.04 15.29
N LEU A 850 -29.56 3.40 14.55
CA LEU A 850 -30.13 3.95 13.32
C LEU A 850 -31.58 4.42 13.48
N GLY A 851 -32.20 4.14 14.63
CA GLY A 851 -33.59 4.49 14.90
C GLY A 851 -34.58 3.74 14.00
N TRP A 852 -34.18 2.60 13.43
CA TRP A 852 -35.06 1.80 12.57
C TRP A 852 -36.13 1.10 13.40
N ASP A 853 -37.38 1.19 12.96
CA ASP A 853 -38.42 0.33 13.53
C ASP A 853 -38.21 -1.15 13.11
N ASN A 854 -38.99 -2.06 13.68
CA ASN A 854 -38.86 -3.49 13.41
C ASN A 854 -39.08 -3.85 11.94
N GLU A 855 -39.98 -3.16 11.23
CA GLU A 855 -40.30 -3.46 9.83
C GLU A 855 -39.22 -2.91 8.88
N GLN A 856 -38.71 -1.71 9.16
CA GLN A 856 -37.53 -1.16 8.49
C GLN A 856 -36.32 -2.07 8.69
N LEU A 857 -36.05 -2.51 9.93
CA LEU A 857 -34.95 -3.41 10.24
C LEU A 857 -35.04 -4.71 9.42
N LYS A 858 -36.22 -5.35 9.38
CA LYS A 858 -36.48 -6.53 8.55
C LYS A 858 -36.25 -6.25 7.07
N GLN A 859 -36.77 -5.14 6.55
CA GLN A 859 -36.59 -4.73 5.16
C GLN A 859 -35.11 -4.49 4.82
N LYS A 860 -34.34 -3.81 5.68
CA LYS A 860 -32.92 -3.51 5.42
C LYS A 860 -32.03 -4.74 5.58
N LEU A 861 -32.30 -5.60 6.57
CA LEU A 861 -31.56 -6.83 6.77
C LEU A 861 -31.86 -7.88 5.70
N SER A 862 -33.07 -7.89 5.12
CA SER A 862 -33.38 -8.76 3.98
C SER A 862 -32.66 -8.32 2.71
N ALA A 863 -32.50 -7.00 2.51
CA ALA A 863 -31.76 -6.43 1.39
C ALA A 863 -30.23 -6.57 1.55
N GLU A 864 -29.69 -6.32 2.75
CA GLU A 864 -28.25 -6.42 3.05
C GLU A 864 -27.98 -7.19 4.36
N PRO A 865 -28.04 -8.53 4.33
CA PRO A 865 -27.79 -9.35 5.50
C PRO A 865 -26.38 -9.17 6.08
N ARG A 866 -25.37 -8.74 5.29
CA ARG A 866 -23.97 -8.58 5.73
C ARG A 866 -23.81 -7.66 6.93
N LEU A 867 -24.78 -6.80 7.20
CA LEU A 867 -24.78 -5.94 8.38
C LEU A 867 -24.70 -6.74 9.69
N LEU A 868 -25.27 -7.94 9.74
CA LEU A 868 -25.18 -8.82 10.90
C LEU A 868 -23.80 -9.47 11.07
N VAL A 869 -22.94 -9.43 10.05
CA VAL A 869 -21.56 -9.91 10.12
C VAL A 869 -20.63 -8.82 10.67
N LEU A 870 -20.99 -7.54 10.49
CA LEU A 870 -20.22 -6.42 11.00
C LEU A 870 -20.34 -6.29 12.53
N GLU A 871 -19.25 -5.88 13.17
CA GLU A 871 -19.29 -5.54 14.60
C GLU A 871 -20.01 -4.19 14.80
N PRO A 872 -20.85 -4.04 15.84
CA PRO A 872 -21.53 -2.77 16.13
C PRO A 872 -20.59 -1.57 16.26
N SER A 873 -19.39 -1.76 16.79
CA SER A 873 -18.35 -0.73 16.88
C SER A 873 -17.79 -0.30 15.52
N THR A 874 -17.83 -1.18 14.52
CA THR A 874 -17.44 -0.85 13.14
C THR A 874 -18.52 0.00 12.48
N ILE A 875 -19.79 -0.33 12.71
CA ILE A 875 -20.93 0.43 12.20
C ILE A 875 -20.93 1.84 12.79
N ALA A 876 -20.82 1.96 14.12
CA ALA A 876 -20.72 3.26 14.80
C ALA A 876 -19.55 4.11 14.27
N ARG A 877 -18.37 3.51 14.08
CA ARG A 877 -17.21 4.19 13.49
C ARG A 877 -17.49 4.67 12.06
N ASN A 878 -18.14 3.85 11.23
CA ASN A 878 -18.45 4.22 9.86
C ASN A 878 -19.49 5.35 9.79
N VAL A 879 -20.50 5.34 10.67
CA VAL A 879 -21.47 6.43 10.84
C VAL A 879 -20.76 7.73 11.26
N GLN A 880 -19.87 7.66 12.26
CA GLN A 880 -19.04 8.80 12.66
C GLN A 880 -18.12 9.27 11.53
N GLY A 881 -17.58 8.36 10.73
CA GLY A 881 -16.78 8.70 9.55
C GLY A 881 -17.59 9.44 8.48
N MET A 882 -18.86 9.08 8.28
CA MET A 882 -19.78 9.82 7.41
C MET A 882 -20.04 11.23 7.96
N GLN A 883 -20.30 11.37 9.26
CA GLN A 883 -20.50 12.69 9.89
C GLN A 883 -19.23 13.55 9.84
N GLY A 884 -18.06 12.96 10.09
CA GLY A 884 -16.76 13.62 10.01
C GLY A 884 -16.40 14.07 8.59
N ALA A 885 -16.99 13.45 7.56
CA ALA A 885 -16.89 13.89 6.17
C ALA A 885 -17.86 15.03 5.80
N GLY A 886 -18.63 15.54 6.77
CA GLY A 886 -19.53 16.69 6.61
C GLY A 886 -20.99 16.35 6.36
N PHE A 887 -21.38 15.06 6.29
CA PHE A 887 -22.78 14.69 6.15
C PHE A 887 -23.56 14.97 7.44
N SER A 888 -24.75 15.56 7.33
CA SER A 888 -25.65 15.72 8.47
C SER A 888 -26.15 14.35 8.95
N GLN A 889 -26.58 14.25 10.21
CA GLN A 889 -27.16 13.02 10.75
C GLN A 889 -28.36 12.53 9.91
N SER A 890 -29.22 13.45 9.47
CA SER A 890 -30.36 13.13 8.59
C SER A 890 -29.93 12.61 7.21
N GLN A 891 -28.87 13.15 6.63
CA GLN A 891 -28.29 12.64 5.38
C GLN A 891 -27.71 11.24 5.56
N VAL A 892 -26.96 11.01 6.64
CA VAL A 892 -26.41 9.67 6.94
C VAL A 892 -27.51 8.65 7.09
N TRP A 893 -28.58 8.97 7.82
CA TRP A 893 -29.73 8.08 7.93
C TRP A 893 -30.44 7.83 6.60
N ALA A 894 -30.68 8.88 5.80
CA ALA A 894 -31.28 8.73 4.47
C ALA A 894 -30.42 7.81 3.58
N MET A 895 -29.11 7.99 3.59
CA MET A 895 -28.16 7.17 2.84
C MET A 895 -28.18 5.71 3.27
N CYS A 896 -28.09 5.43 4.58
CA CYS A 896 -28.11 4.08 5.12
C CYS A 896 -29.47 3.41 4.92
N SER A 897 -30.55 4.19 4.89
CA SER A 897 -31.90 3.69 4.64
C SER A 897 -32.09 3.35 3.15
N GLN A 898 -31.59 4.17 2.24
CA GLN A 898 -31.66 3.91 0.79
C GLN A 898 -30.70 2.80 0.34
N ASN A 899 -29.53 2.71 0.95
CA ASN A 899 -28.48 1.75 0.61
C ASN A 899 -27.77 1.25 1.87
N PRO A 900 -28.27 0.18 2.52
CA PRO A 900 -27.72 -0.31 3.79
C PRO A 900 -26.25 -0.74 3.70
N ALA A 901 -25.77 -1.11 2.51
CA ALA A 901 -24.35 -1.43 2.27
C ALA A 901 -23.40 -0.28 2.64
N MET A 902 -23.89 0.97 2.71
CA MET A 902 -23.13 2.13 3.18
C MET A 902 -22.57 1.95 4.59
N LEU A 903 -23.25 1.20 5.47
CA LEU A 903 -22.78 0.92 6.83
C LEU A 903 -21.51 0.05 6.85
N GLY A 904 -21.23 -0.67 5.77
CA GLY A 904 -19.98 -1.40 5.58
C GLY A 904 -18.84 -0.57 4.98
N LEU A 905 -19.12 0.65 4.50
CA LEU A 905 -18.11 1.50 3.86
C LEU A 905 -17.32 2.31 4.89
N LYS A 906 -16.00 2.22 4.76
CA LYS A 906 -15.05 2.97 5.58
C LYS A 906 -14.77 4.34 4.94
N LEU A 907 -15.59 5.35 5.22
CA LEU A 907 -15.48 6.64 4.53
C LEU A 907 -14.23 7.46 4.91
N ASP A 908 -13.68 7.24 6.11
CA ASP A 908 -12.43 7.82 6.60
C ASP A 908 -11.16 7.19 5.97
N SER A 909 -11.32 6.27 5.01
CA SER A 909 -10.19 5.79 4.22
C SER A 909 -9.80 6.78 3.13
N ASP A 910 -8.50 6.94 2.88
CA ASP A 910 -7.96 7.85 1.86
C ASP A 910 -8.67 7.69 0.51
N THR A 911 -8.94 6.45 0.08
CA THR A 911 -9.66 6.15 -1.17
C THR A 911 -11.07 6.73 -1.20
N ASN A 912 -11.82 6.69 -0.10
CA ASN A 912 -13.18 7.21 -0.07
C ASN A 912 -13.24 8.73 0.14
N VAL A 913 -12.23 9.31 0.79
CA VAL A 913 -12.03 10.77 0.82
C VAL A 913 -11.77 11.28 -0.60
N GLU A 914 -10.89 10.62 -1.36
CA GLU A 914 -10.67 10.93 -2.77
C GLU A 914 -11.95 10.81 -3.60
N LYS A 915 -12.79 9.79 -3.33
CA LYS A 915 -14.11 9.68 -3.97
C LYS A 915 -15.02 10.84 -3.67
N LEU A 916 -15.15 11.23 -2.40
CA LEU A 916 -15.96 12.38 -2.02
C LEU A 916 -15.44 13.67 -2.65
N GLN A 917 -14.12 13.87 -2.68
CA GLN A 917 -13.50 15.01 -3.33
C GLN A 917 -13.78 15.02 -4.83
N PHE A 918 -13.67 13.87 -5.50
CA PHE A 918 -14.02 13.78 -6.91
C PHE A 918 -15.50 14.13 -7.15
N LEU A 919 -16.41 13.58 -6.36
CA LEU A 919 -17.84 13.86 -6.50
C LEU A 919 -18.16 15.34 -6.21
N THR A 920 -17.58 15.93 -5.17
CA THR A 920 -17.89 17.29 -4.73
C THR A 920 -17.17 18.37 -5.54
N VAL A 921 -15.87 18.22 -5.75
CA VAL A 921 -15.02 19.21 -6.42
C VAL A 921 -15.08 19.05 -7.94
N MET A 922 -14.92 17.82 -8.44
CA MET A 922 -14.88 17.60 -9.90
C MET A 922 -16.28 17.54 -10.50
N LEU A 923 -17.19 16.77 -9.91
CA LEU A 923 -18.56 16.68 -10.40
C LEU A 923 -19.49 17.75 -9.82
N GLY A 924 -18.99 18.67 -9.00
CA GLY A 924 -19.77 19.77 -8.43
C GLY A 924 -20.95 19.34 -7.56
N LEU A 925 -20.96 18.11 -7.05
CA LEU A 925 -22.08 17.60 -6.27
C LEU A 925 -22.05 18.13 -4.85
N THR A 926 -23.21 18.57 -4.37
CA THR A 926 -23.35 18.86 -2.94
C THR A 926 -23.35 17.56 -2.12
N LEU A 927 -23.08 17.64 -0.82
CA LEU A 927 -23.24 16.48 0.06
C LEU A 927 -24.70 15.98 0.07
N ALA A 928 -25.68 16.87 -0.11
CA ALA A 928 -27.08 16.51 -0.23
C ALA A 928 -27.35 15.67 -1.50
N ASP A 929 -26.74 16.04 -2.63
CA ASP A 929 -26.83 15.29 -3.89
C ASP A 929 -26.27 13.88 -3.78
N ILE A 930 -25.14 13.74 -3.10
CA ILE A 930 -24.49 12.46 -2.84
C ILE A 930 -25.35 11.64 -1.87
N ALA A 931 -25.93 12.28 -0.85
CA ALA A 931 -26.78 11.63 0.12
C ALA A 931 -28.10 11.12 -0.48
N ALA A 932 -28.65 11.82 -1.48
CA ALA A 932 -29.79 11.37 -2.26
C ALA A 932 -29.46 10.20 -3.22
N ARG A 933 -28.16 9.93 -3.44
CA ARG A 933 -27.65 8.94 -4.40
C ARG A 933 -26.46 8.15 -3.83
N PRO A 934 -26.62 7.46 -2.68
CA PRO A 934 -25.49 6.86 -1.95
C PRO A 934 -24.72 5.80 -2.75
N SER A 935 -25.34 5.18 -3.76
CA SER A 935 -24.68 4.24 -4.67
C SER A 935 -23.48 4.82 -5.43
N LEU A 936 -23.37 6.16 -5.53
CA LEU A 936 -22.18 6.84 -6.06
C LEU A 936 -20.89 6.43 -5.34
N LEU A 937 -20.96 6.24 -4.03
CA LEU A 937 -19.80 5.91 -3.19
C LEU A 937 -19.34 4.45 -3.37
N ASN A 938 -20.20 3.59 -3.95
CA ASN A 938 -19.86 2.22 -4.31
C ASN A 938 -19.02 2.14 -5.58
N TYR A 939 -19.04 3.18 -6.42
CA TYR A 939 -18.24 3.19 -7.65
C TYR A 939 -16.80 3.61 -7.36
N SER A 940 -15.87 3.02 -8.11
CA SER A 940 -14.47 3.43 -8.08
C SER A 940 -14.29 4.71 -8.91
N VAL A 941 -13.57 5.69 -8.37
CA VAL A 941 -13.15 6.87 -9.15
C VAL A 941 -12.27 6.45 -10.31
N SER A 942 -11.27 5.64 -10.06
CA SER A 942 -10.24 5.36 -11.05
C SER A 942 -10.70 4.45 -12.18
N SER A 943 -11.57 3.48 -11.89
CA SER A 943 -12.01 2.51 -12.90
C SER A 943 -13.37 2.83 -13.53
N LEU A 944 -14.19 3.69 -12.93
CA LEU A 944 -15.55 3.94 -13.41
C LEU A 944 -15.90 5.43 -13.51
N LEU A 945 -15.94 6.16 -12.40
CA LEU A 945 -16.47 7.53 -12.38
C LEU A 945 -15.58 8.49 -13.17
N GLY A 946 -14.27 8.45 -12.91
CA GLY A 946 -13.26 9.29 -13.55
C GLY A 946 -13.22 9.09 -15.06
N PRO A 947 -12.94 7.87 -15.57
CA PRO A 947 -12.89 7.63 -17.01
C PRO A 947 -14.18 8.00 -17.74
N ARG A 948 -15.35 7.78 -17.15
CA ARG A 948 -16.64 8.08 -17.80
C ARG A 948 -17.00 9.56 -17.78
N ALA A 949 -16.81 10.24 -16.65
CA ALA A 949 -17.01 11.69 -16.58
C ALA A 949 -16.03 12.41 -17.50
N TRP A 950 -14.77 11.94 -17.55
CA TRP A 950 -13.77 12.48 -18.46
C TRP A 950 -14.10 12.21 -19.93
N PHE A 951 -14.55 10.99 -20.26
CA PHE A 951 -15.01 10.66 -21.61
C PHE A 951 -16.13 11.62 -22.06
N MET A 952 -17.15 11.81 -21.22
CA MET A 952 -18.24 12.75 -21.50
C MET A 952 -17.74 14.18 -21.69
N TYR A 953 -16.78 14.62 -20.87
CA TYR A 953 -16.20 15.96 -20.99
C TYR A 953 -15.45 16.14 -22.31
N GLN A 954 -14.55 15.21 -22.63
CA GLN A 954 -13.73 15.27 -23.85
C GLN A 954 -14.56 15.26 -25.12
N THR A 955 -15.67 14.55 -25.08
CA THR A 955 -16.53 14.44 -26.24
C THR A 955 -17.52 15.61 -26.38
N GLY A 956 -17.52 16.56 -25.44
CA GLY A 956 -18.46 17.68 -25.42
C GLY A 956 -19.87 17.29 -24.98
N ALA A 957 -20.06 16.06 -24.46
CA ALA A 957 -21.33 15.61 -23.88
C ALA A 957 -21.80 16.52 -22.76
N ILE A 958 -20.83 17.06 -22.04
CA ILE A 958 -20.97 17.98 -20.94
C ILE A 958 -19.98 19.11 -21.18
N GLU A 959 -20.41 20.34 -20.94
CA GLU A 959 -19.56 21.52 -21.07
C GLU A 959 -18.53 21.62 -19.94
N ALA A 960 -18.83 21.02 -18.79
CA ALA A 960 -17.94 20.92 -17.65
C ALA A 960 -18.21 19.62 -16.86
N PRO A 961 -17.21 19.07 -16.15
CA PRO A 961 -17.40 17.84 -15.38
C PRO A 961 -18.52 17.91 -14.32
N ASN A 962 -18.86 19.12 -13.85
CA ASN A 962 -19.94 19.33 -12.89
C ASN A 962 -21.36 19.29 -13.49
N THR A 963 -21.52 19.34 -14.82
CA THR A 963 -22.84 19.26 -15.48
C THR A 963 -23.27 17.83 -15.83
N VAL A 964 -22.43 16.83 -15.51
CA VAL A 964 -22.77 15.39 -15.63
C VAL A 964 -24.11 15.04 -14.98
N MET A 965 -24.44 15.72 -13.89
CA MET A 965 -25.51 15.32 -13.00
C MET A 965 -26.84 15.98 -13.32
N THR A 966 -26.82 17.11 -14.02
CA THR A 966 -28.02 17.78 -14.54
C THR A 966 -28.42 17.28 -15.92
N SER A 967 -27.45 16.82 -16.72
CA SER A 967 -27.63 16.45 -18.13
C SER A 967 -28.41 15.15 -18.40
N GLY A 968 -28.99 14.48 -17.41
CA GLY A 968 -29.62 13.15 -17.58
C GLY A 968 -28.63 12.01 -17.93
N LEU A 969 -27.39 12.35 -18.28
CA LEU A 969 -26.31 11.45 -18.66
C LEU A 969 -25.79 10.60 -17.50
N PHE A 970 -26.14 10.94 -16.26
CA PHE A 970 -25.75 10.17 -15.09
C PHE A 970 -26.15 8.69 -15.15
N SER A 971 -27.24 8.37 -15.84
CA SER A 971 -27.67 6.98 -16.08
C SER A 971 -26.58 6.16 -16.80
N TYR A 972 -25.77 6.77 -17.68
CA TYR A 972 -24.63 6.12 -18.33
C TYR A 972 -23.50 5.79 -17.36
N ILE A 973 -23.24 6.67 -16.39
CA ILE A 973 -22.21 6.42 -15.37
C ILE A 973 -22.56 5.19 -14.53
N LYS A 974 -23.85 4.94 -14.27
CA LYS A 974 -24.32 3.77 -13.51
C LYS A 974 -24.30 2.45 -14.28
N GLN A 975 -24.21 2.47 -15.62
CA GLN A 975 -24.31 1.22 -16.39
C GLN A 975 -23.16 0.26 -16.03
N SER A 976 -23.43 -1.04 -16.00
CA SER A 976 -22.36 -2.03 -15.83
C SER A 976 -21.31 -1.86 -16.93
N GLN A 977 -20.04 -2.22 -16.66
CA GLN A 977 -18.98 -2.08 -17.66
C GLN A 977 -19.32 -2.77 -18.98
N VAL A 978 -19.88 -3.99 -18.92
CA VAL A 978 -20.31 -4.74 -20.11
C VAL A 978 -21.39 -3.98 -20.89
N ARG A 979 -22.40 -3.44 -20.20
CA ARG A 979 -23.46 -2.66 -20.87
C ARG A 979 -22.89 -1.38 -21.45
N PHE A 980 -22.09 -0.65 -20.70
CA PHE A 980 -21.43 0.55 -21.19
C PHE A 980 -20.58 0.23 -22.43
N SER A 981 -19.65 -0.73 -22.35
CA SER A 981 -18.78 -1.11 -23.48
C SER A 981 -19.58 -1.59 -24.69
N LYS A 982 -20.58 -2.47 -24.50
CA LYS A 982 -21.44 -2.94 -25.60
C LYS A 982 -22.20 -1.78 -26.25
N ARG A 983 -22.73 -0.87 -25.43
CA ARG A 983 -23.54 0.26 -25.88
C ARG A 983 -22.68 1.25 -26.66
N PHE A 984 -21.49 1.54 -26.16
CA PHE A 984 -20.53 2.42 -26.83
C PHE A 984 -19.63 1.68 -27.83
N SER A 985 -19.95 0.45 -28.26
CA SER A 985 -19.11 -0.33 -29.19
C SER A 985 -17.60 -0.34 -28.85
N ALA A 986 -17.26 -0.20 -27.57
CA ALA A 986 -15.89 -0.27 -27.10
C ALA A 986 -15.48 -1.75 -27.07
N PRO A 987 -14.28 -2.13 -27.52
CA PRO A 987 -13.88 -3.53 -27.60
C PRO A 987 -14.04 -4.21 -26.23
N SER A 988 -14.87 -5.26 -26.17
CA SER A 988 -15.23 -5.98 -24.94
C SER A 988 -14.04 -6.62 -24.21
N ALA A 989 -12.90 -6.73 -24.91
CA ALA A 989 -11.65 -7.32 -24.44
C ALA A 989 -10.81 -6.40 -23.53
N PHE A 990 -11.20 -5.14 -23.28
CA PHE A 990 -10.47 -4.26 -22.37
C PHE A 990 -11.21 -4.10 -21.04
N PRO A 991 -10.74 -4.73 -19.94
CA PRO A 991 -11.31 -4.55 -18.60
C PRO A 991 -11.14 -3.12 -18.05
N ARG A 992 -10.44 -2.25 -18.78
CA ARG A 992 -10.10 -0.87 -18.42
C ARG A 992 -10.34 -0.02 -19.66
N MET A 993 -11.23 0.97 -19.58
CA MET A 993 -11.64 1.81 -20.72
C MET A 993 -10.44 2.50 -21.35
N VAL A 994 -9.93 1.94 -22.44
CA VAL A 994 -9.12 2.65 -23.42
C VAL A 994 -10.06 2.90 -24.59
N PHE A 995 -10.51 4.14 -24.73
CA PHE A 995 -11.19 4.56 -25.95
C PHE A 995 -10.09 4.94 -26.93
N ASP A 996 -10.04 4.29 -28.10
CA ASP A 996 -9.14 4.76 -29.15
C ASP A 996 -9.58 6.13 -29.67
N ALA A 997 -8.65 6.86 -30.29
CA ALA A 997 -8.91 8.21 -30.79
C ALA A 997 -10.01 8.24 -31.88
N ALA A 998 -10.14 7.17 -32.67
CA ALA A 998 -11.16 7.06 -33.71
C ALA A 998 -12.57 6.95 -33.11
N PHE A 999 -12.70 6.21 -32.00
CA PHE A 999 -13.93 6.09 -31.24
C PHE A 999 -14.36 7.43 -30.64
N ILE A 1000 -13.44 8.13 -29.95
CA ILE A 1000 -13.70 9.47 -29.40
C ILE A 1000 -14.12 10.42 -30.53
N HIS A 1001 -13.43 10.39 -31.68
CA HIS A 1001 -13.76 11.22 -32.82
C HIS A 1001 -15.15 10.94 -33.40
N ASN A 1002 -15.49 9.66 -33.61
CA ASN A 1002 -16.80 9.24 -34.13
C ASN A 1002 -17.93 9.62 -33.18
N TRP A 1003 -17.70 9.46 -31.87
CA TRP A 1003 -18.67 9.88 -30.86
C TRP A 1003 -18.86 11.39 -30.90
N LYS A 1004 -17.77 12.17 -30.92
CA LYS A 1004 -17.81 13.64 -30.96
C LYS A 1004 -18.59 14.15 -32.18
N ARG A 1005 -18.33 13.60 -33.37
CA ARG A 1005 -19.09 13.92 -34.59
C ARG A 1005 -20.57 13.62 -34.44
N ARG A 1006 -20.93 12.49 -33.82
CA ARG A 1006 -22.33 12.11 -33.58
C ARG A 1006 -23.00 13.09 -32.62
N TRP A 1007 -22.32 13.45 -31.55
CA TRP A 1007 -22.81 14.43 -30.59
C TRP A 1007 -23.02 15.81 -31.22
N GLU A 1008 -22.02 16.31 -31.96
CA GLU A 1008 -22.12 17.57 -32.69
C GLU A 1008 -23.25 17.55 -33.72
N PHE A 1009 -23.49 16.42 -34.40
CA PHE A 1009 -24.63 16.27 -35.30
C PHE A 1009 -25.97 16.39 -34.54
N LEU A 1010 -26.12 15.67 -33.42
CA LEU A 1010 -27.34 15.75 -32.60
C LEU A 1010 -27.59 17.17 -32.06
N ARG A 1011 -26.54 17.84 -31.55
CA ARG A 1011 -26.64 19.18 -30.96
C ARG A 1011 -26.82 20.28 -31.99
N HIS A 1012 -26.06 20.26 -33.08
CA HIS A 1012 -26.00 21.38 -34.02
C HIS A 1012 -26.82 21.17 -35.28
N ARG A 1013 -26.99 19.93 -35.76
CA ARG A 1013 -27.78 19.64 -36.98
C ARG A 1013 -29.21 19.24 -36.67
N MET A 1014 -29.43 18.52 -35.57
CA MET A 1014 -30.78 18.18 -35.12
C MET A 1014 -31.34 19.16 -34.09
N ASN A 1015 -30.53 20.14 -33.65
CA ASN A 1015 -30.88 21.14 -32.64
C ASN A 1015 -31.42 20.54 -31.32
N LEU A 1016 -30.95 19.34 -30.95
CA LEU A 1016 -31.43 18.67 -29.76
C LEU A 1016 -30.75 19.23 -28.51
N SER A 1017 -31.56 19.44 -27.46
CA SER A 1017 -31.04 19.71 -26.12
C SER A 1017 -30.27 18.50 -25.58
N VAL A 1018 -29.38 18.74 -24.61
CA VAL A 1018 -28.62 17.68 -23.94
C VAL A 1018 -29.59 16.72 -23.23
N GLU A 1019 -30.66 17.26 -22.64
CA GLU A 1019 -31.72 16.52 -21.97
C GLU A 1019 -32.47 15.61 -22.93
N THR A 1020 -32.81 16.11 -24.13
CA THR A 1020 -33.46 15.31 -25.18
C THR A 1020 -32.54 14.18 -25.66
N ILE A 1021 -31.26 14.46 -25.89
CA ILE A 1021 -30.29 13.41 -26.29
C ILE A 1021 -30.14 12.36 -25.18
N ALA A 1022 -30.11 12.78 -23.91
CA ALA A 1022 -30.01 11.88 -22.76
C ALA A 1022 -31.28 11.03 -22.56
N ALA A 1023 -32.45 11.55 -22.92
CA ALA A 1023 -33.71 10.82 -22.93
C ALA A 1023 -33.78 9.78 -24.08
N HIS A 1024 -33.23 10.12 -25.25
CA HIS A 1024 -33.21 9.26 -26.44
C HIS A 1024 -31.83 8.62 -26.67
N GLN A 1025 -31.40 7.85 -25.68
CA GLN A 1025 -30.05 7.27 -25.58
C GLN A 1025 -29.60 6.47 -26.81
N ASP A 1026 -30.55 5.91 -27.56
CA ASP A 1026 -30.27 5.05 -28.70
C ASP A 1026 -29.77 5.85 -29.91
N LEU A 1027 -30.05 7.15 -29.98
CA LEU A 1027 -29.49 8.06 -30.99
C LEU A 1027 -27.96 8.09 -30.95
N LEU A 1028 -27.37 8.00 -29.75
CA LEU A 1028 -25.92 7.97 -29.57
C LEU A 1028 -25.29 6.64 -29.96
N LEU A 1029 -26.09 5.61 -30.26
CA LEU A 1029 -25.61 4.27 -30.61
C LEU A 1029 -25.72 4.03 -32.11
N THR A 1030 -26.69 4.66 -32.75
CA THR A 1030 -26.94 4.59 -34.19
C THR A 1030 -25.74 5.12 -34.98
N SER A 1031 -25.32 4.37 -36.00
CA SER A 1031 -24.23 4.81 -36.90
C SER A 1031 -24.59 6.18 -37.50
N LEU A 1032 -23.68 7.15 -37.34
CA LEU A 1032 -23.88 8.51 -37.87
C LEU A 1032 -23.98 8.50 -39.41
N PRO A 1033 -22.98 7.98 -40.15
CA PRO A 1033 -22.99 8.02 -41.61
C PRO A 1033 -24.06 7.09 -42.21
N ASP A 1034 -24.28 5.91 -41.64
CA ASP A 1034 -25.09 4.88 -42.31
C ASP A 1034 -26.59 5.02 -42.03
N ARG A 1035 -26.96 5.60 -40.88
CA ARG A 1035 -28.36 5.61 -40.43
C ARG A 1035 -28.82 6.97 -39.95
N LEU A 1036 -28.15 7.54 -38.95
CA LEU A 1036 -28.67 8.72 -38.27
C LEU A 1036 -28.78 9.94 -39.20
N ALA A 1037 -27.72 10.24 -39.97
CA ALA A 1037 -27.72 11.39 -40.86
C ALA A 1037 -28.69 11.23 -42.07
N PRO A 1038 -28.70 10.10 -42.81
CA PRO A 1038 -29.65 9.91 -43.91
C PRO A 1038 -31.11 9.96 -43.45
N ARG A 1039 -31.43 9.30 -42.32
CA ARG A 1039 -32.79 9.26 -41.78
C ARG A 1039 -33.25 10.63 -41.28
N TRP A 1040 -32.37 11.40 -40.63
CA TRP A 1040 -32.71 12.78 -40.22
C TRP A 1040 -32.95 13.68 -41.43
N GLN A 1041 -32.13 13.56 -42.47
CA GLN A 1041 -32.30 14.35 -43.69
C GLN A 1041 -33.68 14.13 -44.31
N LEU A 1042 -34.12 12.88 -44.39
CA LEU A 1042 -35.45 12.52 -44.90
C LEU A 1042 -36.59 13.03 -44.00
N LEU A 1043 -36.46 12.91 -42.68
CA LEU A 1043 -37.47 13.46 -41.75
C LEU A 1043 -37.52 14.99 -41.79
N SER A 1044 -36.37 15.64 -41.96
CA SER A 1044 -36.29 17.10 -42.04
C SER A 1044 -36.89 17.64 -43.34
N SER A 1045 -36.80 16.91 -44.46
CA SER A 1045 -37.48 17.32 -45.69
C SER A 1045 -38.99 17.25 -45.54
N ILE A 1046 -39.52 16.17 -44.95
CA ILE A 1046 -40.95 16.01 -44.68
C ILE A 1046 -41.45 17.09 -43.72
N ALA A 1047 -40.69 17.37 -42.65
CA ALA A 1047 -41.03 18.43 -41.69
C ALA A 1047 -41.12 19.83 -42.33
N ASN A 1048 -40.27 20.12 -43.32
CA ASN A 1048 -40.30 21.39 -44.03
C ASN A 1048 -41.50 21.53 -44.96
N GLU A 1049 -42.02 20.42 -45.49
CA GLU A 1049 -43.19 20.41 -46.37
C GLU A 1049 -44.52 20.34 -45.58
N GLN A 1050 -44.51 19.74 -44.38
CA GLN A 1050 -45.69 19.56 -43.55
C GLN A 1050 -45.57 20.32 -42.22
N ALA A 1051 -46.22 21.48 -42.12
CA ALA A 1051 -46.18 22.33 -40.92
C ALA A 1051 -46.67 21.66 -39.61
N ALA A 1052 -47.44 20.57 -39.71
CA ALA A 1052 -47.92 19.80 -38.56
C ALA A 1052 -46.91 18.75 -38.05
N PHE A 1053 -45.84 18.46 -38.81
CA PHE A 1053 -44.90 17.41 -38.51
C PHE A 1053 -43.68 17.95 -37.73
N LYS A 1054 -43.53 17.53 -36.48
CA LYS A 1054 -42.34 17.86 -35.67
C LYS A 1054 -41.39 16.67 -35.66
N ALA A 1055 -40.24 16.83 -36.31
CA ALA A 1055 -39.23 15.77 -36.37
C ALA A 1055 -38.75 15.31 -34.97
N GLU A 1056 -38.86 16.16 -33.94
CA GLU A 1056 -38.55 15.84 -32.54
C GLU A 1056 -39.47 14.77 -31.94
N ASP A 1057 -40.73 14.66 -32.39
CA ASP A 1057 -41.68 13.67 -31.88
C ASP A 1057 -41.34 12.24 -32.35
N HIS A 1058 -40.40 12.11 -33.28
CA HIS A 1058 -40.04 10.86 -33.95
C HIS A 1058 -38.59 10.42 -33.72
N LEU A 1059 -37.90 11.03 -32.74
CA LEU A 1059 -36.51 10.71 -32.38
C LEU A 1059 -36.28 9.24 -31.99
N THR A 1060 -37.27 8.61 -31.37
CA THR A 1060 -37.17 7.17 -31.05
C THR A 1060 -37.16 6.33 -32.33
N ALA A 1061 -38.02 6.66 -33.30
CA ALA A 1061 -38.12 5.92 -34.56
C ALA A 1061 -36.82 5.99 -35.38
N LEU A 1062 -36.16 7.15 -35.37
CA LEU A 1062 -34.83 7.36 -35.95
C LEU A 1062 -33.79 6.35 -35.46
N ALA A 1063 -33.79 6.08 -34.16
CA ALA A 1063 -32.78 5.25 -33.52
C ALA A 1063 -33.13 3.76 -33.52
N THR A 1064 -34.41 3.40 -33.32
CA THR A 1064 -34.78 2.03 -32.95
C THR A 1064 -35.36 1.21 -34.11
N LEU A 1065 -35.95 1.84 -35.14
CA LEU A 1065 -36.55 1.11 -36.25
C LEU A 1065 -35.48 0.49 -37.15
N CYS A 1066 -35.75 -0.72 -37.65
CA CYS A 1066 -34.92 -1.28 -38.72
C CYS A 1066 -35.11 -0.47 -40.03
N ASP A 1067 -34.27 -0.70 -41.03
CA ASP A 1067 -34.29 0.12 -42.25
C ASP A 1067 -35.63 -0.02 -43.00
N GLN A 1068 -36.24 -1.21 -42.97
CA GLN A 1068 -37.57 -1.45 -43.56
C GLN A 1068 -38.68 -0.75 -42.76
N ASP A 1069 -38.74 -0.94 -41.44
CA ASP A 1069 -39.77 -0.31 -40.61
C ASP A 1069 -39.68 1.22 -40.67
N PHE A 1070 -38.47 1.77 -40.80
CA PHE A 1070 -38.27 3.21 -40.98
C PHE A 1070 -38.78 3.68 -42.34
N ALA A 1071 -38.53 2.93 -43.42
CA ALA A 1071 -39.09 3.24 -44.74
C ALA A 1071 -40.62 3.19 -44.73
N ASP A 1072 -41.21 2.13 -44.16
CA ASP A 1072 -42.66 1.98 -44.00
C ASP A 1072 -43.25 3.11 -43.15
N PHE A 1073 -42.55 3.51 -42.09
CA PHE A 1073 -42.93 4.65 -41.25
C PHE A 1073 -42.99 5.95 -42.05
N ILE A 1074 -41.99 6.21 -42.91
CA ILE A 1074 -41.94 7.41 -43.75
C ILE A 1074 -43.06 7.41 -44.80
N THR A 1075 -43.33 6.27 -45.45
CA THR A 1075 -44.40 6.16 -46.47
C THR A 1075 -45.82 6.39 -45.95
N ARG A 1076 -46.02 6.47 -44.62
CA ARG A 1076 -47.31 6.85 -44.02
C ARG A 1076 -47.53 8.36 -43.94
N TYR A 1077 -46.48 9.15 -44.19
CA TYR A 1077 -46.51 10.61 -44.16
C TYR A 1077 -46.43 11.23 -45.56
N ASP A 1078 -45.97 10.48 -46.57
CA ASP A 1078 -46.28 10.76 -47.99
C ASP A 1078 -47.76 10.45 -48.28
#